data_AF-A0AAV2TII6-F1
#
_entry.id   AF-A0AAV2TII6-F1
#
_cell.length_a   1.000
_cell.length_b   1.000
_cell.length_c   1.000
_cell.angle_alpha   90.00
_cell.angle_beta   90.00
_cell.angle_gamma   90.00
#
_symmetry.space_group_name_H-M   'P 1'
#
loop_
_entity.id
_entity.type
_entity.pdbx_description
1 polymer ?
#
loop_
_entity_poly.entity_id
_entity_poly.type
_entity_poly.pdbx_seq_one_letter_code
_entity_poly.pdbx_strand_id
1 'polypeptide(L)'
;MILSSAWVRKPDTTRIPKVQSNELHDVAGNHWPCMSKEKSHSCVQILTSRLPRFANIYVNMGRLFQRSVLSAYRRVVSSISPSLTGGLLNCVLEPVDLPGSNEKALKIAKFQIPKLQGYIKNLLLRSKLPTPISSTIYPTNGAQELKRSSYRETVLATAVLVVLAIVAFLVSLCFPFSRFRKMEKKLLVKINEGEYKQRSEGRKEIPRLFKIWYLALVITGLVMVVLLALGIVGLAASTDSVEFALRPAVANPNLGDTSILSTIDMISAEMDLFFDEFVKNGRTQTENVLSKALITKLLTKVKNDVMKKAHLQELLKLTPELKGTLSQLKSDIQSVRSTINELTNSVTDFVERQTQHVKDLSKEMGVVCKLQPTPDCSKINLRQLDVEFDAKSKLKEPNDLLKKLDNTLGSDFMKSFDKLDDLTKEVNRIPQAAVSKLNLGEHLKPLENLWTSADRYKRKVSSLLRVAQTTLKATIPYSHLFFIIFGYGIVLSLLVLLALLLIQYIFCILQGKKMIMSDNPSAKPTTRHPPFKIISALITLLSLYVPAVLLLSAVLFVVTTVIANEGCRYIDDDDALRITDMSVNLALKYRWADIVKTKLSNLPLRQPEFVLRSLTKDCGTLLDLQGAIDTSVIQKSIEKNEDTICDEIIRMNIDKNLPTDLDKLFSSIKNDLNTDYSNLFKEFETLGKDWHQMQVTLDEIKKFANTFLKKESPEDVQTASHHILDSVRKIEENIKKSSQLGKKAKDALNGFEPMKKKWPSIKRVKEVFDQVKSVIGDKKGLREVVKSSVSELRSDVLGLIQKVSEAFSKDVIPCHRLQKITNAAIDALCRDQGILTALGAYFLILGAATFLLIFTILLTRIYFSAHGHLHLWLLL
;
A
#
# COMPACT_ATOMS: atom_id res chain seq x y z
N MET A 1 -43.05 -19.69 32.86
CA MET A 1 -42.77 -20.72 31.83
C MET A 1 -41.64 -20.31 30.85
N ILE A 2 -40.81 -19.30 31.16
CA ILE A 2 -39.66 -18.85 30.32
C ILE A 2 -38.30 -19.09 31.02
N LEU A 3 -38.29 -19.67 32.23
CA LEU A 3 -37.06 -19.94 32.99
C LEU A 3 -36.54 -21.40 32.89
N SER A 4 -37.20 -22.29 32.15
CA SER A 4 -36.82 -23.72 32.11
C SER A 4 -36.05 -24.17 30.86
N SER A 5 -35.80 -23.31 29.87
CA SER A 5 -35.12 -23.70 28.62
C SER A 5 -33.66 -23.22 28.50
N ALA A 6 -33.10 -22.55 29.52
CA ALA A 6 -31.75 -21.98 29.46
C ALA A 6 -30.61 -22.93 29.88
N TRP A 7 -30.89 -24.21 30.16
CA TRP A 7 -29.90 -25.17 30.70
C TRP A 7 -29.55 -26.34 29.77
N VAL A 8 -29.67 -26.18 28.44
CA VAL A 8 -29.17 -27.18 27.48
C VAL A 8 -28.45 -26.52 26.31
N ARG A 9 -27.20 -26.10 26.52
CA ARG A 9 -26.11 -26.16 25.53
C ARG A 9 -24.78 -25.87 26.23
N LYS A 10 -23.88 -26.86 26.20
CA LYS A 10 -22.50 -26.74 26.72
C LYS A 10 -21.77 -25.58 26.03
N PRO A 11 -21.16 -24.64 26.76
CA PRO A 11 -20.13 -23.78 26.21
C PRO A 11 -18.83 -24.58 26.05
N ASP A 12 -18.10 -24.30 24.96
CA ASP A 12 -16.76 -24.84 24.69
C ASP A 12 -15.80 -24.56 25.85
N THR A 13 -15.35 -25.63 26.49
CA THR A 13 -14.33 -25.63 27.52
C THR A 13 -12.96 -25.66 26.88
N THR A 14 -12.39 -24.52 26.53
CA THR A 14 -10.92 -24.41 26.39
C THR A 14 -10.39 -23.26 27.23
N ARG A 15 -9.53 -23.64 28.18
CA ARG A 15 -8.86 -22.84 29.24
C ARG A 15 -9.71 -22.49 30.46
N ILE A 16 -9.99 -23.53 31.25
CA ILE A 16 -10.20 -23.41 32.71
C ILE A 16 -8.85 -23.75 33.37
N PRO A 17 -8.25 -22.90 34.22
CA PRO A 17 -7.17 -23.35 35.09
C PRO A 17 -7.78 -24.33 36.12
N LYS A 18 -7.32 -25.58 36.11
CA LYS A 18 -7.65 -26.58 37.14
C LYS A 18 -7.24 -26.04 38.50
N VAL A 19 -8.21 -25.53 39.27
CA VAL A 19 -8.06 -25.40 40.72
C VAL A 19 -8.35 -26.79 41.29
N GLN A 20 -7.36 -27.39 41.96
CA GLN A 20 -7.44 -28.73 42.51
C GLN A 20 -8.61 -28.84 43.51
N SER A 21 -9.47 -29.84 43.33
CA SER A 21 -10.60 -30.16 44.21
C SER A 21 -10.21 -30.66 45.60
N ASN A 22 -8.91 -30.78 45.89
CA ASN A 22 -8.43 -31.31 47.17
C ASN A 22 -8.36 -30.25 48.28
N GLU A 23 -8.45 -28.95 47.95
CA GLU A 23 -8.40 -27.89 48.98
C GLU A 23 -9.77 -27.55 49.60
N LEU A 24 -10.89 -28.00 49.01
CA LEU A 24 -12.23 -27.76 49.60
C LEU A 24 -12.58 -28.72 50.74
N HIS A 25 -11.94 -29.89 50.82
CA HIS A 25 -12.22 -30.86 51.88
C HIS A 25 -11.54 -30.50 53.22
N ASP A 26 -10.43 -29.75 53.20
CA ASP A 26 -9.74 -29.31 54.42
C ASP A 26 -10.38 -28.08 55.10
N VAL A 27 -11.35 -27.44 54.45
CA VAL A 27 -12.02 -26.23 55.00
C VAL A 27 -13.24 -26.57 55.88
N ALA A 28 -13.76 -27.80 55.80
CA ALA A 28 -14.96 -28.21 56.55
C ALA A 28 -14.66 -28.87 57.91
N GLY A 29 -13.41 -29.23 58.19
CA GLY A 29 -13.04 -29.94 59.41
C GLY A 29 -11.83 -29.33 60.08
N ASN A 30 -12.02 -28.31 60.91
CA ASN A 30 -11.31 -28.14 62.18
C ASN A 30 -11.83 -26.91 62.95
N HIS A 31 -12.03 -27.11 64.24
CA HIS A 31 -12.59 -26.17 65.21
C HIS A 31 -11.92 -24.79 65.21
N TRP A 32 -12.75 -23.76 65.45
CA TRP A 32 -12.34 -22.40 65.82
C TRP A 32 -11.40 -22.40 67.04
N PRO A 33 -10.13 -21.94 66.94
CA PRO A 33 -9.31 -21.67 68.11
C PRO A 33 -9.05 -20.16 68.17
N CYS A 34 -10.07 -19.39 68.54
CA CYS A 34 -9.93 -17.95 68.77
C CYS A 34 -10.53 -17.58 70.13
N MET A 35 -10.03 -18.23 71.19
CA MET A 35 -10.22 -17.80 72.58
C MET A 35 -8.89 -17.87 73.33
N SER A 36 -7.93 -17.01 72.94
CA SER A 36 -6.76 -16.67 73.76
C SER A 36 -6.08 -15.42 73.20
N LYS A 37 -5.70 -14.49 74.11
CA LYS A 37 -5.08 -13.19 73.82
C LYS A 37 -3.73 -13.29 73.10
N GLU A 38 -3.07 -14.45 73.11
CA GLU A 38 -1.72 -14.63 72.54
C GLU A 38 -1.68 -14.94 71.03
N LYS A 39 -2.82 -15.17 70.36
CA LYS A 39 -2.85 -15.50 68.91
C LYS A 39 -3.32 -14.36 67.98
N SER A 40 -3.42 -13.13 68.48
CA SER A 40 -3.91 -11.99 67.67
C SER A 40 -2.96 -11.63 66.51
N HIS A 41 -1.64 -11.72 66.72
CA HIS A 41 -0.65 -11.34 65.70
C HIS A 41 -0.61 -12.28 64.49
N SER A 42 -0.80 -13.58 64.72
CA SER A 42 -0.82 -14.59 63.64
C SER A 42 -2.12 -14.56 62.83
N CYS A 43 -3.25 -14.24 63.48
CA CYS A 43 -4.53 -14.07 62.82
C CYS A 43 -4.57 -12.84 61.90
N VAL A 44 -3.94 -11.72 62.32
CA VAL A 44 -3.77 -10.52 61.49
C VAL A 44 -2.89 -10.79 60.27
N GLN A 45 -1.84 -11.60 60.38
CA GLN A 45 -0.99 -12.00 59.22
C GLN A 45 -1.70 -12.94 58.24
N ILE A 46 -2.55 -13.85 58.72
CA ILE A 46 -3.37 -14.72 57.86
C ILE A 46 -4.48 -13.92 57.16
N LEU A 47 -5.12 -12.98 57.86
CA LEU A 47 -6.10 -12.07 57.24
C LEU A 47 -5.46 -11.16 56.21
N THR A 48 -4.31 -10.54 56.50
CA THR A 48 -3.61 -9.64 55.55
C THR A 48 -3.02 -10.36 54.34
N SER A 49 -2.59 -11.63 54.47
CA SER A 49 -2.11 -12.42 53.31
C SER A 49 -3.23 -12.98 52.44
N ARG A 50 -4.45 -13.18 52.98
CA ARG A 50 -5.60 -13.70 52.21
C ARG A 50 -6.49 -12.59 51.65
N LEU A 51 -6.50 -11.40 52.24
CA LEU A 51 -7.29 -10.23 51.78
C LEU A 51 -7.07 -9.89 50.29
N PRO A 52 -5.84 -9.89 49.74
CA PRO A 52 -5.61 -9.64 48.32
C PRO A 52 -6.21 -10.71 47.40
N ARG A 53 -6.19 -11.98 47.81
CA ARG A 53 -6.82 -13.08 47.05
C ARG A 53 -8.34 -12.97 47.08
N PHE A 54 -8.92 -12.65 48.24
CA PHE A 54 -10.35 -12.38 48.35
C PHE A 54 -10.75 -11.16 47.51
N ALA A 55 -10.00 -10.06 47.58
CA ALA A 55 -10.24 -8.88 46.76
C ALA A 55 -10.19 -9.21 45.25
N ASN A 56 -9.23 -10.03 44.80
CA ASN A 56 -9.13 -10.43 43.41
C ASN A 56 -10.29 -11.36 42.97
N ILE A 57 -10.75 -12.26 43.84
CA ILE A 57 -11.95 -13.08 43.60
C ILE A 57 -13.19 -12.20 43.50
N TYR A 58 -13.37 -11.24 44.41
CA TYR A 58 -14.49 -10.28 44.39
C TYR A 58 -14.47 -9.41 43.13
N VAL A 59 -13.32 -8.90 42.71
CA VAL A 59 -13.16 -8.12 41.47
C VAL A 59 -13.49 -8.96 40.23
N ASN A 60 -13.03 -10.21 40.18
CA ASN A 60 -13.32 -11.11 39.06
C ASN A 60 -14.79 -11.54 39.02
N MET A 61 -15.42 -11.81 40.17
CA MET A 61 -16.86 -12.06 40.25
C MET A 61 -17.66 -10.82 39.82
N GLY A 62 -17.27 -9.63 40.27
CA GLY A 62 -17.88 -8.37 39.84
C GLY A 62 -17.85 -8.20 38.32
N ARG A 63 -16.68 -8.42 37.68
CA ARG A 63 -16.52 -8.35 36.22
C ARG A 63 -17.32 -9.42 35.47
N LEU A 64 -17.39 -10.65 35.97
CA LEU A 64 -18.19 -11.72 35.36
C LEU A 64 -19.68 -11.39 35.40
N PHE A 65 -20.12 -10.85 36.54
CA PHE A 65 -21.50 -10.45 36.73
C PHE A 65 -21.85 -9.23 35.87
N GLN A 66 -20.95 -8.26 35.76
CA GLN A 66 -21.03 -7.12 34.85
C GLN A 66 -21.21 -7.56 33.38
N ARG A 67 -20.38 -8.50 32.90
CA ARG A 67 -20.50 -9.07 31.55
C ARG A 67 -21.82 -9.79 31.34
N SER A 68 -22.31 -10.48 32.36
CA SER A 68 -23.59 -11.20 32.32
C SER A 68 -24.77 -10.23 32.16
N VAL A 69 -24.72 -9.11 32.88
CA VAL A 69 -25.69 -8.01 32.79
C VAL A 69 -25.72 -7.38 31.39
N LEU A 70 -24.56 -7.05 30.84
CA LEU A 70 -24.43 -6.45 29.51
C LEU A 70 -24.91 -7.43 28.41
N SER A 71 -24.57 -8.72 28.55
CA SER A 71 -25.04 -9.77 27.64
C SER A 71 -26.56 -9.95 27.72
N ALA A 72 -27.15 -9.89 28.92
CA ALA A 72 -28.60 -9.97 29.10
C ALA A 72 -29.32 -8.81 28.38
N TYR A 73 -28.81 -7.58 28.52
CA TYR A 73 -29.35 -6.43 27.79
C TYR A 73 -29.30 -6.64 26.28
N ARG A 74 -28.17 -7.07 25.70
CA ARG A 74 -28.07 -7.34 24.25
C ARG A 74 -29.06 -8.39 23.76
N ARG A 75 -29.29 -9.46 24.53
CA ARG A 75 -30.30 -10.48 24.21
C ARG A 75 -31.72 -9.90 24.23
N VAL A 76 -32.04 -9.07 25.21
CA VAL A 76 -33.34 -8.38 25.29
C VAL A 76 -33.51 -7.46 24.08
N VAL A 77 -32.52 -6.62 23.79
CA VAL A 77 -32.54 -5.68 22.67
C VAL A 77 -32.73 -6.39 21.33
N SER A 78 -31.93 -7.41 21.04
CA SER A 78 -32.07 -8.21 19.80
C SER A 78 -33.42 -8.91 19.66
N SER A 79 -34.04 -9.33 20.77
CA SER A 79 -35.38 -9.94 20.75
C SER A 79 -36.51 -8.95 20.41
N ILE A 80 -36.33 -7.66 20.68
CA ILE A 80 -37.36 -6.62 20.47
C ILE A 80 -37.48 -6.22 18.99
N SER A 81 -36.41 -6.40 18.20
CA SER A 81 -36.41 -6.08 16.77
C SER A 81 -35.69 -7.19 16.00
N PRO A 82 -36.33 -8.33 15.74
CA PRO A 82 -35.72 -9.42 14.97
C PRO A 82 -35.56 -9.06 13.47
N SER A 83 -36.19 -7.98 13.02
CA SER A 83 -36.30 -7.59 11.62
C SER A 83 -35.39 -6.40 11.28
N LEU A 84 -34.70 -6.43 10.13
CA LEU A 84 -33.86 -5.34 9.63
C LEU A 84 -34.68 -4.25 8.91
N THR A 85 -35.09 -3.21 9.64
CA THR A 85 -35.94 -2.08 9.19
C THR A 85 -35.24 -1.04 8.31
N GLY A 86 -33.92 -1.07 8.21
CA GLY A 86 -33.08 0.00 7.64
C GLY A 86 -32.68 1.06 8.67
N GLY A 87 -33.20 1.01 9.90
CA GLY A 87 -32.67 1.80 11.00
C GLY A 87 -32.85 3.32 10.84
N LEU A 88 -31.91 4.04 11.45
CA LEU A 88 -31.76 5.48 11.29
C LEU A 88 -31.47 5.90 9.85
N LEU A 89 -31.05 5.00 8.95
CA LEU A 89 -30.82 5.32 7.53
C LEU A 89 -32.10 5.85 6.86
N ASN A 90 -33.29 5.40 7.30
CA ASN A 90 -34.58 5.94 6.83
C ASN A 90 -34.78 7.44 7.16
N CYS A 91 -34.03 7.97 8.13
CA CYS A 91 -34.05 9.39 8.48
C CYS A 91 -33.00 10.19 7.68
N VAL A 92 -31.82 9.60 7.47
CA VAL A 92 -30.67 10.28 6.86
C VAL A 92 -30.64 10.17 5.33
N LEU A 93 -31.37 9.20 4.76
CA LEU A 93 -31.41 8.96 3.32
C LEU A 93 -32.84 9.06 2.79
N GLU A 94 -32.96 9.53 1.55
CA GLU A 94 -34.22 9.64 0.80
C GLU A 94 -34.05 9.00 -0.58
N PRO A 95 -35.00 8.16 -1.03
CA PRO A 95 -34.99 7.64 -2.38
C PRO A 95 -35.31 8.74 -3.39
N VAL A 96 -34.56 8.75 -4.48
CA VAL A 96 -34.72 9.67 -5.61
C VAL A 96 -34.48 8.94 -6.91
N ASP A 97 -35.22 9.31 -7.94
CA ASP A 97 -34.99 8.81 -9.29
C ASP A 97 -33.79 9.54 -9.91
N LEU A 98 -32.90 8.80 -10.57
CA LEU A 98 -31.75 9.39 -11.25
C LEU A 98 -32.23 10.13 -12.52
N PRO A 99 -31.82 11.38 -12.74
CA PRO A 99 -32.23 12.12 -13.93
C PRO A 99 -31.76 11.41 -15.20
N GLY A 100 -32.70 11.00 -16.06
CA GLY A 100 -32.42 10.30 -17.32
C GLY A 100 -32.26 8.78 -17.22
N SER A 101 -32.59 8.15 -16.08
CA SER A 101 -32.55 6.69 -15.88
C SER A 101 -33.79 6.21 -15.11
N ASN A 102 -34.20 4.96 -15.34
CA ASN A 102 -35.24 4.29 -14.54
C ASN A 102 -34.70 3.73 -13.21
N GLU A 103 -33.42 3.96 -12.91
CA GLU A 103 -32.77 3.49 -11.69
C GLU A 103 -33.02 4.44 -10.50
N LYS A 104 -33.28 3.84 -9.33
CA LYS A 104 -33.38 4.57 -8.07
C LYS A 104 -32.00 4.73 -7.43
N ALA A 105 -31.77 5.89 -6.83
CA ALA A 105 -30.62 6.18 -5.99
C ALA A 105 -31.07 6.73 -4.63
N LEU A 106 -30.11 6.98 -3.73
CA LEU A 106 -30.38 7.60 -2.43
C LEU A 106 -29.72 8.97 -2.37
N LYS A 107 -30.36 9.93 -1.70
CA LYS A 107 -29.80 11.25 -1.41
C LYS A 107 -29.69 11.41 0.10
N ILE A 108 -28.59 12.01 0.53
CA ILE A 108 -28.42 12.43 1.93
C ILE A 108 -29.45 13.53 2.21
N ALA A 109 -30.42 13.21 3.04
CA ALA A 109 -31.44 14.13 3.51
C ALA A 109 -30.82 15.18 4.42
N LYS A 110 -31.36 16.39 4.43
CA LYS A 110 -31.02 17.35 5.49
C LYS A 110 -31.56 16.77 6.81
N PHE A 111 -30.68 16.52 7.77
CA PHE A 111 -31.11 16.02 9.07
C PHE A 111 -32.06 17.04 9.72
N GLN A 112 -33.28 16.60 10.01
CA GLN A 112 -34.32 17.41 10.62
C GLN A 112 -34.89 16.66 11.82
N ILE A 113 -34.82 17.29 13.00
CA ILE A 113 -35.37 16.73 14.25
C ILE A 113 -36.83 16.28 14.09
N PRO A 114 -37.73 17.03 13.41
CA PRO A 114 -39.10 16.58 13.18
C PRO A 114 -39.22 15.27 12.40
N LYS A 115 -38.32 15.00 11.44
CA LYS A 115 -38.30 13.76 10.66
C LYS A 115 -37.88 12.57 11.52
N LEU A 116 -36.86 12.75 12.36
CA LEU A 116 -36.45 11.74 13.35
C LEU A 116 -37.56 11.46 14.37
N GLN A 117 -38.20 12.52 14.90
CA GLN A 117 -39.34 12.40 15.82
C GLN A 117 -40.50 11.67 15.16
N GLY A 118 -40.82 11.98 13.90
CA GLY A 118 -41.84 11.30 13.12
C GLY A 118 -41.52 9.82 12.90
N TYR A 119 -40.27 9.48 12.60
CA TYR A 119 -39.81 8.09 12.46
C TYR A 119 -39.92 7.33 13.79
N ILE A 120 -39.39 7.87 14.88
CA ILE A 120 -39.47 7.26 16.22
C ILE A 120 -40.93 7.10 16.64
N LYS A 121 -41.77 8.12 16.43
CA LYS A 121 -43.21 8.04 16.72
C LYS A 121 -43.87 6.90 15.95
N ASN A 122 -43.55 6.74 14.66
CA ASN A 122 -44.09 5.64 13.86
C ASN A 122 -43.54 4.28 14.31
N LEU A 123 -42.27 4.20 14.72
CA LEU A 123 -41.64 2.99 15.25
C LEU A 123 -42.31 2.50 16.53
N LEU A 124 -42.68 3.43 17.41
CA LEU A 124 -43.31 3.12 18.69
C LEU A 124 -44.83 2.89 18.58
N LEU A 125 -45.51 3.54 17.62
CA LEU A 125 -46.98 3.55 17.56
C LEU A 125 -47.60 2.73 16.43
N ARG A 126 -46.89 2.46 15.32
CA ARG A 126 -47.44 1.76 14.15
C ARG A 126 -46.94 0.33 14.07
N SER A 127 -47.80 -0.58 13.60
CA SER A 127 -47.44 -1.99 13.35
C SER A 127 -46.74 -2.20 12.01
N LYS A 128 -46.87 -1.25 11.07
CA LYS A 128 -46.21 -1.24 9.77
C LYS A 128 -45.34 0.01 9.65
N LEU A 129 -44.05 -0.18 9.41
CA LEU A 129 -43.10 0.90 9.20
C LEU A 129 -42.87 1.11 7.70
N PRO A 130 -42.97 2.34 7.17
CA PRO A 130 -42.44 2.62 5.85
C PRO A 130 -40.92 2.47 5.90
N THR A 131 -40.38 1.56 5.09
CA THR A 131 -38.93 1.27 4.99
C THR A 131 -38.41 1.66 3.60
N PRO A 132 -38.42 2.97 3.26
CA PRO A 132 -38.08 3.46 1.93
C PRO A 132 -36.69 3.02 1.46
N ILE A 133 -35.74 2.83 2.39
CA ILE A 133 -34.38 2.38 2.06
C ILE A 133 -34.36 0.90 1.69
N SER A 134 -34.93 0.02 2.52
CA SER A 134 -35.00 -1.42 2.23
C SER A 134 -35.76 -1.72 0.94
N SER A 135 -36.84 -0.97 0.65
CA SER A 135 -37.59 -1.09 -0.61
C SER A 135 -36.82 -0.61 -1.85
N THR A 136 -35.81 0.25 -1.66
CA THR A 136 -34.96 0.72 -2.76
C THR A 136 -33.82 -0.25 -3.05
N ILE A 137 -33.32 -0.95 -2.03
CA ILE A 137 -32.22 -1.92 -2.16
C ILE A 137 -32.69 -3.26 -2.77
N TYR A 138 -33.89 -3.73 -2.42
CA TYR A 138 -34.44 -5.00 -2.93
C TYR A 138 -35.77 -4.77 -3.68
N PRO A 139 -35.73 -4.31 -4.94
CA PRO A 139 -36.94 -3.98 -5.70
C PRO A 139 -37.74 -5.21 -6.21
N THR A 140 -37.07 -6.35 -6.45
CA THR A 140 -37.66 -7.55 -7.09
C THR A 140 -38.24 -8.58 -6.13
N ASN A 141 -37.80 -8.59 -4.87
CA ASN A 141 -38.45 -9.33 -3.79
C ASN A 141 -39.48 -8.39 -3.17
N GLY A 142 -40.59 -8.17 -3.90
CA GLY A 142 -41.62 -7.19 -3.57
C GLY A 142 -41.80 -7.07 -2.06
N ALA A 143 -41.54 -5.87 -1.54
CA ALA A 143 -41.54 -5.50 -0.13
C ALA A 143 -41.84 -6.70 0.76
N GLN A 144 -40.83 -7.51 1.11
CA GLN A 144 -41.00 -8.40 2.25
C GLN A 144 -41.38 -7.46 3.39
N GLU A 145 -42.69 -7.39 3.69
CA GLU A 145 -43.23 -6.69 4.83
C GLU A 145 -42.46 -7.24 6.01
N LEU A 146 -41.48 -6.48 6.49
CA LEU A 146 -40.63 -6.93 7.57
C LEU A 146 -41.55 -7.28 8.74
N LYS A 147 -41.51 -8.56 9.10
CA LYS A 147 -42.29 -9.18 10.18
C LYS A 147 -42.41 -8.22 11.36
N ARG A 148 -43.65 -7.94 11.77
CA ARG A 148 -44.09 -7.27 13.01
C ARG A 148 -42.93 -6.68 13.81
N SER A 149 -42.76 -5.35 13.76
CA SER A 149 -41.90 -4.70 14.73
C SER A 149 -42.53 -4.91 16.12
N SER A 150 -41.79 -5.56 17.03
CA SER A 150 -42.30 -5.80 18.40
C SER A 150 -42.16 -4.55 19.27
N TYR A 151 -41.63 -3.42 18.76
CA TYR A 151 -41.49 -2.18 19.52
C TYR A 151 -42.80 -1.70 20.12
N ARG A 152 -43.88 -1.70 19.32
CA ARG A 152 -45.20 -1.30 19.81
C ARG A 152 -45.68 -2.24 20.91
N GLU A 153 -45.50 -3.55 20.75
CA GLU A 153 -45.88 -4.56 21.73
C GLU A 153 -45.06 -4.41 23.02
N THR A 154 -43.76 -4.17 22.92
CA THR A 154 -42.86 -3.93 24.05
C THR A 154 -43.21 -2.63 24.76
N VAL A 155 -43.43 -1.52 24.04
CA VAL A 155 -43.80 -0.22 24.63
C VAL A 155 -45.15 -0.31 25.33
N LEU A 156 -46.14 -0.97 24.71
CA LEU A 156 -47.44 -1.19 25.33
C LEU A 156 -47.33 -2.09 26.57
N ALA A 157 -46.58 -3.20 26.49
CA ALA A 157 -46.36 -4.09 27.62
C ALA A 157 -45.65 -3.37 28.76
N THR A 158 -44.58 -2.62 28.48
CA THR A 158 -43.85 -1.82 29.48
C THR A 158 -44.74 -0.73 30.07
N ALA A 159 -45.51 0.00 29.24
CA ALA A 159 -46.42 1.04 29.73
C ALA A 159 -47.53 0.45 30.63
N VAL A 160 -48.14 -0.67 30.23
CA VAL A 160 -49.14 -1.37 31.04
C VAL A 160 -48.53 -1.85 32.35
N LEU A 161 -47.34 -2.47 32.33
CA LEU A 161 -46.66 -2.93 33.54
C LEU A 161 -46.32 -1.77 34.49
N VAL A 162 -45.84 -0.64 33.96
CA VAL A 162 -45.53 0.55 34.75
C VAL A 162 -46.81 1.15 35.34
N VAL A 163 -47.87 1.32 34.55
CA VAL A 163 -49.15 1.85 35.04
C VAL A 163 -49.74 0.92 36.10
N LEU A 164 -49.75 -0.39 35.88
CA LEU A 164 -50.21 -1.36 36.88
C LEU A 164 -49.38 -1.31 38.16
N ALA A 165 -48.05 -1.20 38.06
CA ALA A 165 -47.18 -1.07 39.22
C ALA A 165 -47.45 0.23 40.00
N ILE A 166 -47.62 1.36 39.30
CA ILE A 166 -47.91 2.67 39.92
C ILE A 166 -49.31 2.64 40.56
N VAL A 167 -50.33 2.14 39.86
CA VAL A 167 -51.70 2.05 40.39
C VAL A 167 -51.72 1.13 41.60
N ALA A 168 -51.10 -0.05 41.52
CA ALA A 168 -51.00 -0.97 42.65
C ALA A 168 -50.31 -0.30 43.83
N PHE A 169 -49.20 0.40 43.59
CA PHE A 169 -48.47 1.17 44.60
C PHE A 169 -49.35 2.26 45.26
N LEU A 170 -50.01 3.10 44.47
CA LEU A 170 -50.91 4.15 44.96
C LEU A 170 -52.09 3.56 45.76
N VAL A 171 -52.70 2.48 45.27
CA VAL A 171 -53.75 1.75 45.99
C VAL A 171 -53.20 1.25 47.33
N SER A 172 -51.98 0.69 47.37
CA SER A 172 -51.37 0.20 48.60
C SER A 172 -51.03 1.28 49.62
N LEU A 173 -50.79 2.51 49.18
CA LEU A 173 -50.63 3.67 50.06
C LEU A 173 -51.97 4.11 50.66
N CYS A 174 -53.06 4.05 49.89
CA CYS A 174 -54.39 4.52 50.32
C CYS A 174 -55.22 3.48 51.10
N PHE A 175 -55.03 2.18 50.85
CA PHE A 175 -55.88 1.10 51.38
C PHE A 175 -55.72 0.80 52.88
N PRO A 176 -54.52 0.78 53.49
CA PRO A 176 -54.36 0.35 54.87
C PRO A 176 -54.76 1.41 55.91
N PHE A 177 -54.75 2.71 55.60
CA PHE A 177 -55.07 3.75 56.59
C PHE A 177 -56.57 4.04 56.76
N SER A 178 -57.36 3.92 55.68
CA SER A 178 -58.78 4.33 55.69
C SER A 178 -59.71 3.23 56.21
N ARG A 179 -59.47 1.97 55.84
CA ARG A 179 -60.28 0.81 56.29
C ARG A 179 -59.93 0.36 57.70
N PHE A 180 -58.65 0.37 58.08
CA PHE A 180 -58.24 -0.06 59.42
C PHE A 180 -58.76 0.90 60.49
N ARG A 181 -58.69 2.23 60.30
CA ARG A 181 -59.33 3.21 61.20
C ARG A 181 -60.84 3.05 61.29
N LYS A 182 -61.51 2.75 60.16
CA LYS A 182 -62.97 2.55 60.15
C LYS A 182 -63.39 1.26 60.84
N MET A 183 -62.64 0.16 60.67
CA MET A 183 -62.91 -1.10 61.37
C MET A 183 -62.52 -1.05 62.85
N GLU A 184 -61.40 -0.42 63.20
CA GLU A 184 -60.99 -0.20 64.60
C GLU A 184 -62.05 0.62 65.34
N LYS A 185 -62.55 1.71 64.74
CA LYS A 185 -63.67 2.48 65.31
C LYS A 185 -64.96 1.66 65.42
N LYS A 186 -65.34 0.90 64.39
CA LYS A 186 -66.55 0.07 64.44
C LYS A 186 -66.46 -1.09 65.44
N LEU A 187 -65.28 -1.67 65.65
CA LEU A 187 -65.08 -2.73 66.63
C LEU A 187 -64.93 -2.21 68.05
N LEU A 188 -64.26 -1.08 68.27
CA LEU A 188 -64.22 -0.45 69.60
C LEU A 188 -65.62 -0.12 70.10
N VAL A 189 -66.52 0.29 69.19
CA VAL A 189 -67.95 0.47 69.48
C VAL A 189 -68.60 -0.87 69.83
N LYS A 190 -68.49 -1.91 69.00
CA LYS A 190 -69.12 -3.23 69.25
C LYS A 190 -68.57 -4.00 70.45
N ILE A 191 -67.30 -3.82 70.80
CA ILE A 191 -66.67 -4.46 71.97
C ILE A 191 -67.09 -3.71 73.24
N ASN A 192 -67.17 -2.37 73.21
CA ASN A 192 -67.71 -1.60 74.33
C ASN A 192 -69.21 -1.86 74.56
N GLU A 193 -69.95 -2.30 73.54
CA GLU A 193 -71.37 -2.68 73.62
C GLU A 193 -71.61 -4.12 74.11
N GLY A 194 -70.56 -4.90 74.40
CA GLY A 194 -70.68 -6.18 75.13
C GLY A 194 -71.29 -7.37 74.35
N GLU A 195 -71.48 -7.28 73.02
CA GLU A 195 -72.23 -8.27 72.24
C GLU A 195 -71.49 -9.60 71.88
N TYR A 196 -70.22 -9.78 72.27
CA TYR A 196 -69.46 -10.98 71.87
C TYR A 196 -69.31 -11.99 73.00
N LYS A 197 -70.40 -12.72 73.27
CA LYS A 197 -70.37 -13.90 74.14
C LYS A 197 -71.29 -15.01 73.62
N GLN A 198 -71.04 -15.52 72.39
CA GLN A 198 -71.46 -16.87 71.95
C GLN A 198 -71.19 -17.07 70.45
N ARG A 199 -70.11 -17.77 70.10
CA ARG A 199 -70.04 -18.69 68.94
C ARG A 199 -68.68 -19.38 68.89
N SER A 200 -68.62 -20.58 69.44
CA SER A 200 -67.43 -21.41 69.52
C SER A 200 -67.86 -22.86 69.28
N GLU A 201 -67.89 -23.31 68.02
CA GLU A 201 -67.88 -24.77 67.75
C GLU A 201 -67.44 -25.20 66.34
N GLY A 202 -67.32 -24.31 65.34
CA GLY A 202 -66.84 -24.69 63.98
C GLY A 202 -65.34 -24.50 63.67
N ARG A 203 -64.46 -24.39 64.67
CA ARG A 203 -63.15 -23.68 64.53
C ARG A 203 -61.88 -24.51 64.24
N LYS A 204 -61.96 -25.79 63.85
CA LYS A 204 -60.76 -26.68 63.76
C LYS A 204 -60.13 -26.90 62.37
N GLU A 205 -60.82 -26.67 61.24
CA GLU A 205 -60.23 -26.90 59.89
C GLU A 205 -59.65 -25.66 59.19
N ILE A 206 -60.21 -24.48 59.48
CA ILE A 206 -59.73 -23.17 59.00
C ILE A 206 -58.24 -22.86 59.36
N PRO A 207 -57.67 -23.33 60.50
CA PRO A 207 -56.27 -23.05 60.84
C PRO A 207 -55.24 -23.69 59.90
N ARG A 208 -55.55 -24.82 59.23
CA ARG A 208 -54.57 -25.53 58.38
C ARG A 208 -54.39 -24.83 57.02
N LEU A 209 -55.48 -24.49 56.35
CA LEU A 209 -55.43 -23.75 55.08
C LEU A 209 -54.79 -22.37 55.28
N PHE A 210 -55.10 -21.71 56.39
CA PHE A 210 -54.50 -20.40 56.71
C PHE A 210 -52.99 -20.48 56.99
N LYS A 211 -52.51 -21.53 57.68
CA LYS A 211 -51.07 -21.79 57.88
C LYS A 211 -50.33 -21.99 56.56
N ILE A 212 -50.93 -22.71 55.60
CA ILE A 212 -50.35 -22.92 54.27
C ILE A 212 -50.26 -21.60 53.50
N TRP A 213 -51.34 -20.79 53.50
CA TRP A 213 -51.35 -19.46 52.89
C TRP A 213 -50.34 -18.51 53.52
N TYR A 214 -50.21 -18.53 54.84
CA TYR A 214 -49.23 -17.73 55.58
C TYR A 214 -47.79 -18.14 55.23
N LEU A 215 -47.50 -19.45 55.22
CA LEU A 215 -46.19 -19.97 54.84
C LEU A 215 -45.84 -19.62 53.39
N ALA A 216 -46.81 -19.72 52.47
CA ALA A 216 -46.63 -19.35 51.06
C ALA A 216 -46.31 -17.86 50.89
N LEU A 217 -46.99 -16.97 51.62
CA LEU A 217 -46.70 -15.53 51.63
C LEU A 217 -45.31 -15.21 52.17
N VAL A 218 -44.89 -15.91 53.24
CA VAL A 218 -43.55 -15.74 53.84
C VAL A 218 -42.46 -16.22 52.87
N ILE A 219 -42.63 -17.38 52.25
CA ILE A 219 -41.67 -17.89 51.26
C ILE A 219 -41.60 -16.95 50.05
N THR A 220 -42.75 -16.48 49.55
CA THR A 220 -42.80 -15.54 48.42
C THR A 220 -42.12 -14.20 48.77
N GLY A 221 -42.34 -13.68 49.98
CA GLY A 221 -41.67 -12.48 50.48
C GLY A 221 -40.14 -12.63 50.56
N LEU A 222 -39.66 -13.77 51.08
CA LEU A 222 -38.22 -14.08 51.14
C LEU A 222 -37.60 -14.18 49.75
N VAL A 223 -38.25 -14.86 48.81
CA VAL A 223 -37.78 -14.96 47.42
C VAL A 223 -37.69 -13.58 46.78
N MET A 224 -38.69 -12.72 46.97
CA MET A 224 -38.70 -11.36 46.44
C MET A 224 -37.57 -10.49 47.03
N VAL A 225 -37.30 -10.62 48.33
CA VAL A 225 -36.17 -9.94 48.99
C VAL A 225 -34.83 -10.40 48.43
N VAL A 226 -34.65 -11.70 48.19
CA VAL A 226 -33.42 -12.23 47.56
C VAL A 226 -33.28 -11.72 46.12
N LEU A 227 -34.36 -11.72 45.33
CA LEU A 227 -34.36 -11.17 43.97
C LEU A 227 -34.05 -9.67 43.96
N LEU A 228 -34.58 -8.91 44.92
CA LEU A 228 -34.29 -7.49 45.08
C LEU A 228 -32.82 -7.25 45.46
N ALA A 229 -32.26 -8.05 46.37
CA ALA A 229 -30.85 -7.98 46.71
C ALA A 229 -29.95 -8.27 45.49
N LEU A 230 -30.27 -9.30 44.70
CA LEU A 230 -29.60 -9.59 43.44
C LEU A 230 -29.77 -8.45 42.41
N GLY A 231 -30.94 -7.83 42.35
CA GLY A 231 -31.20 -6.65 41.52
C GLY A 231 -30.38 -5.44 41.91
N ILE A 232 -30.18 -5.20 43.21
CA ILE A 232 -29.33 -4.11 43.72
C ILE A 232 -27.85 -4.36 43.41
N VAL A 233 -27.37 -5.61 43.57
CA VAL A 233 -26.02 -5.99 43.13
C VAL A 233 -25.88 -5.82 41.61
N GLY A 234 -26.91 -6.21 40.85
CA GLY A 234 -27.11 -5.91 39.42
C GLY A 234 -26.87 -4.44 39.11
N LEU A 235 -27.57 -3.59 39.85
CA LEU A 235 -27.59 -2.16 39.64
C LEU A 235 -26.21 -1.57 39.91
N ALA A 236 -25.55 -1.95 41.02
CA ALA A 236 -24.19 -1.52 41.33
C ALA A 236 -23.20 -1.87 40.21
N ALA A 237 -23.22 -3.12 39.72
CA ALA A 237 -22.34 -3.55 38.63
C ALA A 237 -22.63 -2.82 37.29
N SER A 238 -23.89 -2.48 37.02
CA SER A 238 -24.26 -1.67 35.85
C SER A 238 -23.84 -0.21 36.00
N THR A 239 -23.89 0.36 37.21
CA THR A 239 -23.37 1.69 37.53
C THR A 239 -21.85 1.74 37.32
N ASP A 240 -21.12 0.74 37.81
CA ASP A 240 -19.67 0.58 37.56
C ASP A 240 -19.36 0.57 36.05
N SER A 241 -20.21 -0.08 35.23
CA SER A 241 -20.04 -0.13 33.77
C SER A 241 -20.18 1.25 33.12
N VAL A 242 -21.19 2.01 33.55
CA VAL A 242 -21.44 3.37 33.03
C VAL A 242 -20.34 4.33 33.50
N GLU A 243 -19.92 4.21 34.76
CA GLU A 243 -18.79 4.98 35.31
C GLU A 243 -17.52 4.70 34.50
N PHE A 244 -17.20 3.43 34.25
CA PHE A 244 -16.04 3.02 33.46
C PHE A 244 -16.07 3.61 32.04
N ALA A 245 -17.22 3.54 31.35
CA ALA A 245 -17.37 4.11 30.01
C ALA A 245 -17.21 5.65 29.97
N LEU A 246 -17.54 6.32 31.08
CA LEU A 246 -17.47 7.78 31.25
C LEU A 246 -16.17 8.26 31.92
N ARG A 247 -15.28 7.36 32.36
CA ARG A 247 -14.11 7.73 33.15
C ARG A 247 -13.19 8.67 32.35
N PRO A 248 -12.73 9.81 32.93
CA PRO A 248 -11.73 10.65 32.26
C PRO A 248 -10.43 9.87 32.04
N ALA A 249 -9.76 10.12 30.92
CA ALA A 249 -8.65 9.31 30.43
C ALA A 249 -7.49 9.20 31.45
N VAL A 250 -7.02 7.98 31.72
CA VAL A 250 -5.73 7.70 32.38
C VAL A 250 -4.68 7.50 31.30
N ALA A 251 -3.45 7.96 31.55
CA ALA A 251 -2.37 8.14 30.58
C ALA A 251 -1.86 6.90 29.79
N ASN A 252 -2.50 5.73 29.89
CA ASN A 252 -2.13 4.54 29.12
C ASN A 252 -3.36 3.68 28.77
N PRO A 253 -4.02 3.91 27.62
CA PRO A 253 -5.08 3.05 27.13
C PRO A 253 -4.49 1.79 26.49
N ASN A 254 -4.64 0.63 27.15
CA ASN A 254 -4.55 -0.66 26.45
C ASN A 254 -5.82 -0.86 25.61
N LEU A 255 -5.68 -1.54 24.46
CA LEU A 255 -6.66 -1.67 23.38
C LEU A 255 -7.98 -2.42 23.70
N GLY A 256 -8.37 -2.52 24.98
CA GLY A 256 -9.59 -3.20 25.40
C GLY A 256 -10.30 -2.59 26.60
N ASP A 257 -9.88 -1.39 27.05
CA ASP A 257 -10.39 -0.74 28.27
C ASP A 257 -10.34 0.80 28.08
N THR A 258 -11.05 1.35 27.08
CA THR A 258 -10.98 2.77 26.74
C THR A 258 -12.32 3.47 26.92
N SER A 259 -12.34 4.50 27.78
CA SER A 259 -13.48 5.41 27.89
C SER A 259 -13.69 6.21 26.60
N ILE A 260 -14.86 6.83 26.45
CA ILE A 260 -15.16 7.65 25.26
C ILE A 260 -14.15 8.79 25.08
N LEU A 261 -13.66 9.35 26.17
CA LEU A 261 -12.74 10.48 26.12
C LEU A 261 -11.37 10.09 25.57
N SER A 262 -10.79 8.97 26.04
CA SER A 262 -9.54 8.46 25.49
C SER A 262 -9.72 7.98 24.04
N THR A 263 -10.90 7.43 23.73
CA THR A 263 -11.24 7.00 22.37
C THR A 263 -11.28 8.18 21.40
N ILE A 264 -11.89 9.31 21.75
CA ILE A 264 -11.94 10.46 20.83
C ILE A 264 -10.57 11.14 20.66
N ASP A 265 -9.74 11.17 21.72
CA ASP A 265 -8.37 11.64 21.62
C ASP A 265 -7.54 10.71 20.71
N MET A 266 -7.71 9.39 20.82
CA MET A 266 -7.10 8.41 19.91
C MET A 266 -7.59 8.57 18.47
N ILE A 267 -8.90 8.69 18.25
CA ILE A 267 -9.49 8.91 16.92
C ILE A 267 -8.93 10.17 16.27
N SER A 268 -8.80 11.27 17.03
CA SER A 268 -8.22 12.50 16.52
C SER A 268 -6.75 12.32 16.13
N ALA A 269 -5.95 11.70 16.98
CA ALA A 269 -4.53 11.47 16.71
C ALA A 269 -4.33 10.56 15.49
N GLU A 270 -5.09 9.47 15.40
CA GLU A 270 -5.01 8.54 14.26
C GLU A 270 -5.57 9.15 12.97
N MET A 271 -6.56 10.05 13.03
CA MET A 271 -7.03 10.77 11.84
C MET A 271 -6.01 11.77 11.32
N ASP A 272 -5.31 12.48 12.21
CA ASP A 272 -4.24 13.39 11.80
C ASP A 272 -3.09 12.60 11.13
N LEU A 273 -2.68 11.47 11.73
CA LEU A 273 -1.67 10.57 11.16
C LEU A 273 -2.12 9.94 9.83
N PHE A 274 -3.40 9.54 9.72
CA PHE A 274 -3.99 9.04 8.48
C PHE A 274 -3.82 10.04 7.34
N PHE A 275 -4.21 11.30 7.55
CA PHE A 275 -4.12 12.32 6.50
C PHE A 275 -2.67 12.64 6.14
N ASP A 276 -1.76 12.70 7.13
CA ASP A 276 -0.34 12.95 6.86
C ASP A 276 0.28 11.83 6.02
N GLU A 277 0.04 10.58 6.38
CA GLU A 277 0.55 9.42 5.64
C GLU A 277 -0.11 9.29 4.27
N PHE A 278 -1.42 9.50 4.16
CA PHE A 278 -2.15 9.49 2.88
C PHE A 278 -1.62 10.54 1.89
N VAL A 279 -1.46 11.80 2.33
CA VAL A 279 -0.95 12.89 1.48
C VAL A 279 0.51 12.67 1.13
N LYS A 280 1.35 12.27 2.10
CA LYS A 280 2.78 12.03 1.88
C LYS A 280 2.99 10.87 0.90
N ASN A 281 2.37 9.71 1.14
CA ASN A 281 2.51 8.55 0.27
C ASN A 281 1.94 8.85 -1.13
N GLY A 282 0.80 9.55 -1.23
CA GLY A 282 0.23 9.99 -2.51
C GLY A 282 1.20 10.87 -3.31
N ARG A 283 1.83 11.86 -2.68
CA ARG A 283 2.85 12.72 -3.32
C ARG A 283 4.08 11.93 -3.74
N THR A 284 4.65 11.12 -2.84
CA THR A 284 5.84 10.32 -3.14
C THR A 284 5.59 9.36 -4.29
N GLN A 285 4.43 8.69 -4.34
CA GLN A 285 4.11 7.80 -5.47
C GLN A 285 3.89 8.58 -6.77
N THR A 286 3.27 9.77 -6.71
CA THR A 286 3.11 10.64 -7.89
C THR A 286 4.49 11.11 -8.40
N GLU A 287 5.41 11.47 -7.50
CA GLU A 287 6.79 11.85 -7.83
C GLU A 287 7.60 10.68 -8.39
N ASN A 288 7.40 9.45 -7.90
CA ASN A 288 8.05 8.25 -8.43
C ASN A 288 7.65 7.98 -9.88
N VAL A 289 6.36 8.14 -10.22
CA VAL A 289 5.86 8.09 -11.60
C VAL A 289 6.48 9.21 -12.46
N LEU A 290 6.62 10.40 -11.89
CA LEU A 290 7.24 11.57 -12.54
C LEU A 290 8.77 11.54 -12.56
N SER A 291 9.41 10.55 -11.94
CA SER A 291 10.83 10.64 -11.66
C SER A 291 11.63 10.72 -12.97
N LYS A 292 12.36 11.83 -13.11
CA LYS A 292 13.26 12.08 -14.25
C LYS A 292 14.19 10.89 -14.47
N ALA A 293 14.58 10.17 -13.41
CA ALA A 293 15.42 8.99 -13.50
C ALA A 293 14.78 7.83 -14.29
N LEU A 294 13.48 7.58 -14.09
CA LEU A 294 12.78 6.49 -14.76
C LEU A 294 12.51 6.82 -16.23
N ILE A 295 12.08 8.05 -16.51
CA ILE A 295 11.92 8.56 -17.88
C ILE A 295 13.28 8.60 -18.60
N THR A 296 14.36 9.01 -17.93
CA THR A 296 15.72 9.02 -18.51
C THR A 296 16.20 7.60 -18.82
N LYS A 297 15.92 6.62 -17.95
CA LYS A 297 16.28 5.21 -18.17
C LYS A 297 15.56 4.65 -19.39
N LEU A 298 14.26 4.93 -19.51
CA LEU A 298 13.44 4.51 -20.65
C LEU A 298 13.85 5.20 -21.96
N LEU A 299 14.24 6.48 -21.92
CA LEU A 299 14.73 7.20 -23.10
C LEU A 299 16.16 6.82 -23.49
N THR A 300 16.98 6.36 -22.54
CA THR A 300 18.27 5.75 -22.85
C THR A 300 18.09 4.45 -23.64
N LYS A 301 17.01 3.71 -23.39
CA LYS A 301 16.63 2.54 -24.19
C LYS A 301 16.31 2.94 -25.64
N VAL A 302 15.52 4.00 -25.86
CA VAL A 302 15.25 4.53 -27.22
C VAL A 302 16.56 4.91 -27.94
N LYS A 303 17.49 5.59 -27.25
CA LYS A 303 18.81 5.88 -27.81
C LYS A 303 19.51 4.60 -28.27
N ASN A 304 19.54 3.59 -27.42
CA ASN A 304 20.21 2.32 -27.70
C ASN A 304 19.53 1.55 -28.84
N ASP A 305 18.20 1.59 -28.93
CA ASP A 305 17.44 0.93 -30.00
C ASP A 305 17.63 1.64 -31.33
N VAL A 306 17.63 2.97 -31.37
CA VAL A 306 18.00 3.75 -32.57
C VAL A 306 19.43 3.44 -32.98
N MET A 307 20.37 3.43 -32.03
CA MET A 307 21.78 3.09 -32.27
C MET A 307 21.97 1.69 -32.86
N LYS A 308 21.18 0.72 -32.40
CA LYS A 308 21.24 -0.68 -32.84
C LYS A 308 20.54 -0.89 -34.19
N LYS A 309 19.28 -0.46 -34.31
CA LYS A 309 18.46 -0.63 -35.52
C LYS A 309 18.97 0.19 -36.72
N ALA A 310 19.65 1.30 -36.47
CA ALA A 310 20.31 2.09 -37.52
C ALA A 310 21.77 1.70 -37.76
N HIS A 311 22.27 0.61 -37.16
CA HIS A 311 23.65 0.11 -37.29
C HIS A 311 24.77 1.10 -36.84
N LEU A 312 24.40 2.23 -36.23
CA LEU A 312 25.33 3.24 -35.73
C LEU A 312 26.30 2.69 -34.68
N GLN A 313 25.84 1.78 -33.82
CA GLN A 313 26.70 1.19 -32.79
C GLN A 313 27.84 0.36 -33.40
N GLU A 314 27.56 -0.37 -34.48
CA GLU A 314 28.57 -1.16 -35.18
C GLU A 314 29.53 -0.24 -35.95
N LEU A 315 29.03 0.82 -36.60
CA LEU A 315 29.85 1.82 -37.27
C LEU A 315 30.81 2.53 -36.31
N LEU A 316 30.32 3.00 -35.16
CA LEU A 316 31.15 3.66 -34.15
C LEU A 316 32.20 2.73 -33.55
N LYS A 317 31.89 1.44 -33.39
CA LYS A 317 32.86 0.44 -32.91
C LYS A 317 33.98 0.20 -33.93
N LEU A 318 33.65 0.16 -35.21
CA LEU A 318 34.60 -0.12 -36.30
C LEU A 318 35.40 1.12 -36.74
N THR A 319 34.96 2.33 -36.38
CA THR A 319 35.60 3.59 -36.79
C THR A 319 37.04 3.73 -36.28
N PRO A 320 37.36 3.48 -35.00
CA PRO A 320 38.74 3.53 -34.51
C PRO A 320 39.64 2.47 -35.17
N GLU A 321 39.12 1.26 -35.38
CA GLU A 321 39.82 0.17 -36.07
C GLU A 321 40.16 0.56 -37.52
N LEU A 322 39.23 1.23 -38.21
CA LEU A 322 39.45 1.74 -39.55
C LEU A 322 40.47 2.88 -39.57
N LYS A 323 40.37 3.84 -38.65
CA LYS A 323 41.34 4.95 -38.53
C LYS A 323 42.76 4.42 -38.33
N GLY A 324 42.92 3.39 -37.49
CA GLY A 324 44.18 2.66 -37.32
C GLY A 324 44.64 1.96 -38.60
N THR A 325 43.75 1.20 -39.25
CA THR A 325 44.04 0.46 -40.49
C THR A 325 44.49 1.38 -41.63
N LEU A 326 43.81 2.53 -41.80
CA LEU A 326 44.12 3.52 -42.84
C LEU A 326 45.42 4.27 -42.54
N SER A 327 45.69 4.62 -41.28
CA SER A 327 46.97 5.21 -40.87
C SER A 327 48.13 4.26 -41.19
N GLN A 328 47.97 2.97 -40.88
CA GLN A 328 48.97 1.98 -41.19
C GLN A 328 49.08 1.73 -42.70
N LEU A 329 47.98 1.76 -43.46
CA LEU A 329 48.02 1.67 -44.93
C LEU A 329 48.81 2.84 -45.54
N LYS A 330 48.62 4.06 -45.01
CA LYS A 330 49.40 5.23 -45.42
C LYS A 330 50.89 5.06 -45.14
N SER A 331 51.23 4.56 -43.95
CA SER A 331 52.62 4.24 -43.59
C SER A 331 53.24 3.23 -44.57
N ASP A 332 52.52 2.16 -44.92
CA ASP A 332 52.99 1.17 -45.88
C ASP A 332 53.20 1.82 -47.26
N ILE A 333 52.25 2.66 -47.72
CA ILE A 333 52.34 3.35 -49.03
C ILE A 333 53.61 4.21 -49.09
N GLN A 334 53.88 4.97 -48.03
CA GLN A 334 55.07 5.81 -47.94
C GLN A 334 56.35 4.97 -47.91
N SER A 335 56.35 3.85 -47.19
CA SER A 335 57.48 2.91 -47.13
C SER A 335 57.79 2.33 -48.51
N VAL A 336 56.80 1.75 -49.21
CA VAL A 336 57.00 1.17 -50.54
C VAL A 336 57.39 2.23 -51.56
N ARG A 337 56.80 3.43 -51.48
CA ARG A 337 57.17 4.55 -52.36
C ARG A 337 58.63 4.95 -52.15
N SER A 338 59.11 4.98 -50.91
CA SER A 338 60.52 5.21 -50.60
C SER A 338 61.41 4.12 -51.20
N THR A 339 61.04 2.85 -51.06
CA THR A 339 61.78 1.72 -51.64
C THR A 339 61.82 1.77 -53.18
N ILE A 340 60.71 2.13 -53.83
CA ILE A 340 60.64 2.30 -55.29
C ILE A 340 61.52 3.47 -55.75
N ASN A 341 61.51 4.61 -55.05
CA ASN A 341 62.38 5.73 -55.37
C ASN A 341 63.85 5.36 -55.19
N GLU A 342 64.19 4.64 -54.11
CA GLU A 342 65.54 4.14 -53.87
C GLU A 342 65.99 3.15 -54.95
N LEU A 343 65.10 2.24 -55.38
CA LEU A 343 65.34 1.33 -56.49
C LEU A 343 65.56 2.09 -57.80
N THR A 344 64.71 3.08 -58.11
CA THR A 344 64.82 3.91 -59.31
C THR A 344 66.19 4.61 -59.36
N ASN A 345 66.60 5.22 -58.25
CA ASN A 345 67.90 5.89 -58.14
C ASN A 345 69.06 4.89 -58.23
N SER A 346 68.95 3.74 -57.55
CA SER A 346 70.01 2.71 -57.54
C SER A 346 70.21 2.10 -58.94
N VAL A 347 69.14 1.88 -59.70
CA VAL A 347 69.23 1.35 -61.07
C VAL A 347 69.74 2.41 -62.04
N THR A 348 69.31 3.67 -61.88
CA THR A 348 69.83 4.78 -62.71
C THR A 348 71.34 4.96 -62.51
N ASP A 349 71.80 4.99 -61.25
CA ASP A 349 73.24 5.07 -60.91
C ASP A 349 74.02 3.86 -61.42
N PHE A 350 73.45 2.65 -61.33
CA PHE A 350 74.06 1.45 -61.90
C PHE A 350 74.25 1.56 -63.42
N VAL A 351 73.20 1.93 -64.16
CA VAL A 351 73.23 2.06 -65.64
C VAL A 351 74.19 3.17 -66.07
N GLU A 352 74.15 4.34 -65.41
CA GLU A 352 75.05 5.46 -65.71
C GLU A 352 76.52 5.09 -65.49
N ARG A 353 76.84 4.44 -64.36
CA ARG A 353 78.20 3.96 -64.07
C ARG A 353 78.64 2.87 -65.04
N GLN A 354 77.76 1.93 -65.36
CA GLN A 354 78.06 0.86 -66.31
C GLN A 354 78.40 1.45 -67.69
N THR A 355 77.56 2.35 -68.18
CA THR A 355 77.76 3.06 -69.45
C THR A 355 79.09 3.82 -69.45
N GLN A 356 79.41 4.52 -68.35
CA GLN A 356 80.65 5.27 -68.23
C GLN A 356 81.88 4.35 -68.24
N HIS A 357 81.85 3.24 -67.48
CA HIS A 357 82.96 2.29 -67.44
C HIS A 357 83.17 1.58 -68.78
N VAL A 358 82.10 1.28 -69.54
CA VAL A 358 82.19 0.72 -70.89
C VAL A 358 82.77 1.75 -71.88
N LYS A 359 82.43 3.04 -71.74
CA LYS A 359 83.04 4.13 -72.54
C LYS A 359 84.52 4.29 -72.25
N ASP A 360 84.91 4.29 -70.97
CA ASP A 360 86.32 4.37 -70.55
C ASP A 360 87.10 3.18 -71.11
N LEU A 361 86.56 1.97 -70.97
CA LEU A 361 87.12 0.76 -71.55
C LEU A 361 87.26 0.85 -73.08
N SER A 362 86.23 1.31 -73.79
CA SER A 362 86.26 1.46 -75.25
C SER A 362 87.33 2.47 -75.70
N LYS A 363 87.53 3.55 -74.94
CA LYS A 363 88.55 4.55 -75.23
C LYS A 363 89.95 3.95 -75.13
N GLU A 364 90.25 3.26 -74.03
CA GLU A 364 91.56 2.66 -73.78
C GLU A 364 91.86 1.49 -74.73
N MET A 365 90.87 0.66 -75.04
CA MET A 365 90.99 -0.36 -76.10
C MET A 365 91.29 0.27 -77.47
N GLY A 366 90.69 1.41 -77.77
CA GLY A 366 90.97 2.17 -78.98
C GLY A 366 92.42 2.67 -79.06
N VAL A 367 93.07 2.97 -77.94
CA VAL A 367 94.50 3.35 -77.88
C VAL A 367 95.39 2.14 -78.19
N VAL A 368 95.16 1.01 -77.50
CA VAL A 368 95.92 -0.23 -77.72
C VAL A 368 95.80 -0.71 -79.17
N CYS A 369 94.58 -0.73 -79.71
CA CYS A 369 94.32 -1.25 -81.06
C CYS A 369 94.81 -0.33 -82.19
N LYS A 370 95.01 0.97 -81.92
CA LYS A 370 95.65 1.90 -82.88
C LYS A 370 97.17 1.78 -82.88
N LEU A 371 97.78 1.66 -81.70
CA LEU A 371 99.23 1.61 -81.54
C LEU A 371 99.80 0.22 -81.86
N GLN A 372 99.01 -0.84 -81.69
CA GLN A 372 99.43 -2.22 -81.96
C GLN A 372 98.26 -3.04 -82.55
N PRO A 373 97.97 -2.90 -83.86
CA PRO A 373 96.86 -3.59 -84.49
C PRO A 373 97.07 -5.11 -84.46
N THR A 374 96.17 -5.81 -83.75
CA THR A 374 96.13 -7.27 -83.70
C THR A 374 94.82 -7.79 -84.28
N PRO A 375 94.76 -9.04 -84.79
CA PRO A 375 93.52 -9.64 -85.27
C PRO A 375 92.40 -9.65 -84.21
N ASP A 376 92.78 -9.69 -82.94
CA ASP A 376 91.86 -9.79 -81.81
C ASP A 376 91.15 -8.46 -81.49
N CYS A 377 91.68 -7.32 -81.94
CA CYS A 377 91.03 -6.00 -81.81
C CYS A 377 89.66 -5.91 -82.52
N SER A 378 89.40 -6.78 -83.50
CA SER A 378 88.12 -6.84 -84.22
C SER A 378 87.13 -7.86 -83.66
N LYS A 379 87.56 -8.73 -82.75
CA LYS A 379 86.75 -9.83 -82.20
C LYS A 379 86.03 -9.46 -80.90
N ILE A 380 86.54 -8.50 -80.13
CA ILE A 380 85.96 -8.12 -78.85
C ILE A 380 84.76 -7.21 -79.06
N ASN A 381 83.56 -7.72 -78.76
CA ASN A 381 82.30 -6.98 -78.90
C ASN A 381 81.89 -6.30 -77.58
N LEU A 382 82.26 -5.02 -77.42
CA LEU A 382 81.92 -4.24 -76.23
C LEU A 382 80.41 -3.98 -76.05
N ARG A 383 79.57 -4.15 -77.09
CA ARG A 383 78.11 -3.98 -76.96
C ARG A 383 77.48 -4.99 -76.01
N GLN A 384 78.13 -6.13 -75.78
CA GLN A 384 77.67 -7.13 -74.81
C GLN A 384 77.81 -6.67 -73.35
N LEU A 385 78.52 -5.56 -73.10
CA LEU A 385 78.70 -4.97 -71.77
C LEU A 385 77.77 -3.79 -71.49
N ASP A 386 77.06 -3.31 -72.51
CA ASP A 386 76.14 -2.18 -72.41
C ASP A 386 74.80 -2.63 -71.81
N VAL A 387 74.19 -1.78 -70.99
CA VAL A 387 72.93 -2.09 -70.30
C VAL A 387 71.91 -1.01 -70.62
N GLU A 388 70.98 -1.32 -71.52
CA GLU A 388 69.84 -0.45 -71.81
C GLU A 388 68.67 -0.77 -70.88
N PHE A 389 68.53 -0.02 -69.77
CA PHE A 389 67.40 -0.19 -68.86
C PHE A 389 66.89 1.16 -68.32
N ASP A 390 65.67 1.55 -68.70
CA ASP A 390 65.00 2.75 -68.21
C ASP A 390 64.12 2.46 -66.99
N ALA A 391 64.74 2.56 -65.80
CA ALA A 391 64.03 2.41 -64.53
C ALA A 391 62.98 3.51 -64.30
N LYS A 392 63.21 4.73 -64.79
CA LYS A 392 62.31 5.88 -64.56
C LYS A 392 60.99 5.67 -65.30
N SER A 393 61.04 5.17 -66.53
CA SER A 393 59.84 4.85 -67.30
C SER A 393 59.09 3.63 -66.71
N LYS A 394 59.81 2.55 -66.42
CA LYS A 394 59.20 1.29 -65.92
C LYS A 394 58.57 1.43 -64.52
N LEU A 395 59.15 2.21 -63.62
CA LEU A 395 58.64 2.40 -62.24
C LEU A 395 57.70 3.61 -62.09
N LYS A 396 57.40 4.32 -63.18
CA LYS A 396 56.52 5.50 -63.16
C LYS A 396 55.10 5.14 -62.71
N GLU A 397 54.51 4.12 -63.34
CA GLU A 397 53.13 3.69 -63.07
C GLU A 397 52.90 3.27 -61.60
N PRO A 398 53.70 2.38 -60.97
CA PRO A 398 53.52 2.06 -59.56
C PRO A 398 53.77 3.26 -58.63
N ASN A 399 54.68 4.17 -58.98
CA ASN A 399 54.92 5.38 -58.17
C ASN A 399 53.76 6.38 -58.26
N ASP A 400 53.19 6.57 -59.46
CA ASP A 400 52.02 7.42 -59.68
C ASP A 400 50.78 6.86 -58.95
N LEU A 401 50.61 5.53 -58.94
CA LEU A 401 49.55 4.85 -58.19
C LEU A 401 49.71 5.07 -56.67
N LEU A 402 50.91 4.86 -56.12
CA LEU A 402 51.17 5.09 -54.69
C LEU A 402 50.99 6.56 -54.30
N LYS A 403 51.38 7.49 -55.18
CA LYS A 403 51.17 8.93 -54.98
C LYS A 403 49.67 9.28 -54.98
N LYS A 404 48.89 8.69 -55.89
CA LYS A 404 47.42 8.85 -55.92
C LYS A 404 46.79 8.31 -54.64
N LEU A 405 47.21 7.14 -54.15
CA LEU A 405 46.71 6.56 -52.91
C LEU A 405 47.08 7.40 -51.68
N ASP A 406 48.32 7.89 -51.59
CA ASP A 406 48.78 8.76 -50.49
C ASP A 406 47.99 10.07 -50.44
N ASN A 407 47.72 10.68 -51.61
CA ASN A 407 46.86 11.86 -51.72
C ASN A 407 45.41 11.57 -51.31
N THR A 408 44.88 10.41 -51.69
CA THR A 408 43.50 10.01 -51.34
C THR A 408 43.37 9.76 -49.82
N LEU A 409 44.43 9.27 -49.17
CA LEU A 409 44.53 9.10 -47.70
C LEU A 409 45.07 10.36 -46.99
N GLY A 410 44.90 11.53 -47.61
CA GLY A 410 45.30 12.82 -47.07
C GLY A 410 44.56 13.23 -45.79
N SER A 411 45.00 14.34 -45.21
CA SER A 411 44.45 14.91 -43.97
C SER A 411 42.95 15.19 -44.06
N ASP A 412 42.43 15.61 -45.21
CA ASP A 412 41.02 15.96 -45.39
C ASP A 412 40.09 14.73 -45.33
N PHE A 413 40.61 13.57 -45.73
CA PHE A 413 39.90 12.31 -45.60
C PHE A 413 39.89 11.83 -44.14
N MET A 414 41.01 11.94 -43.43
CA MET A 414 41.07 11.59 -42.00
C MET A 414 40.14 12.49 -41.16
N LYS A 415 40.03 13.78 -41.50
CA LYS A 415 39.07 14.71 -40.89
C LYS A 415 37.62 14.34 -41.16
N SER A 416 37.34 13.63 -42.26
CA SER A 416 35.98 13.19 -42.57
C SER A 416 35.49 12.12 -41.57
N PHE A 417 36.38 11.34 -40.96
CA PHE A 417 36.02 10.43 -39.86
C PHE A 417 35.76 11.14 -38.53
N ASP A 418 36.34 12.33 -38.31
CA ASP A 418 36.07 13.10 -37.08
C ASP A 418 34.60 13.56 -37.02
N LYS A 419 33.89 13.64 -38.16
CA LYS A 419 32.43 13.86 -38.20
C LYS A 419 31.62 12.73 -37.53
N LEU A 420 32.18 11.52 -37.43
CA LEU A 420 31.53 10.40 -36.72
C LEU A 420 31.60 10.56 -35.18
N ASP A 421 32.55 11.35 -34.67
CA ASP A 421 32.55 11.72 -33.25
C ASP A 421 31.42 12.71 -32.94
N ASP A 422 31.13 13.63 -33.87
CA ASP A 422 29.99 14.55 -33.75
C ASP A 422 28.65 13.83 -33.91
N LEU A 423 28.58 12.79 -34.75
CA LEU A 423 27.45 11.87 -34.81
C LEU A 423 27.14 11.23 -33.44
N THR A 424 28.18 10.84 -32.69
CA THR A 424 28.02 10.29 -31.34
C THR A 424 27.44 11.32 -30.36
N LYS A 425 27.90 12.57 -30.43
CA LYS A 425 27.37 13.66 -29.59
C LYS A 425 25.89 13.91 -29.87
N GLU A 426 25.50 13.89 -31.14
CA GLU A 426 24.12 14.18 -31.54
C GLU A 426 23.16 13.05 -31.17
N VAL A 427 23.58 11.80 -31.32
CA VAL A 427 22.79 10.65 -30.84
C VAL A 427 22.64 10.66 -29.31
N ASN A 428 23.65 11.14 -28.57
CA ASN A 428 23.55 11.29 -27.12
C ASN A 428 22.59 12.40 -26.66
N ARG A 429 22.14 13.29 -27.56
CA ARG A 429 21.12 14.32 -27.26
C ARG A 429 19.68 13.81 -27.40
N ILE A 430 19.46 12.67 -28.07
CA ILE A 430 18.13 12.06 -28.28
C ILE A 430 17.31 11.96 -26.97
N PRO A 431 17.88 11.47 -25.83
CA PRO A 431 17.12 11.39 -24.59
C PRO A 431 16.63 12.76 -24.08
N GLN A 432 17.47 13.80 -24.13
CA GLN A 432 17.10 15.13 -23.61
C GLN A 432 15.98 15.78 -24.46
N ALA A 433 16.06 15.67 -25.78
CA ALA A 433 15.02 16.18 -26.66
C ALA A 433 13.68 15.49 -26.41
N ALA A 434 13.68 14.16 -26.25
CA ALA A 434 12.48 13.38 -26.00
C ALA A 434 11.85 13.64 -24.61
N VAL A 435 12.65 13.82 -23.54
CA VAL A 435 12.13 14.18 -22.20
C VAL A 435 11.29 15.46 -22.26
N SER A 436 11.78 16.48 -22.97
CA SER A 436 11.14 17.80 -23.01
C SER A 436 9.75 17.80 -23.65
N LYS A 437 9.46 16.79 -24.50
CA LYS A 437 8.20 16.70 -25.26
C LYS A 437 7.17 15.76 -24.65
N LEU A 438 7.58 14.80 -23.82
CA LEU A 438 6.68 13.82 -23.21
C LEU A 438 5.73 14.42 -22.16
N ASN A 439 6.05 15.60 -21.61
CA ASN A 439 5.28 16.42 -20.65
C ASN A 439 4.24 15.66 -19.77
N LEU A 440 4.66 14.56 -19.13
CA LEU A 440 3.80 13.75 -18.27
C LEU A 440 3.32 14.54 -17.02
N GLY A 441 4.00 15.64 -16.69
CA GLY A 441 3.65 16.54 -15.58
C GLY A 441 2.27 17.16 -15.70
N GLU A 442 1.87 17.62 -16.89
CA GLU A 442 0.54 18.21 -17.08
C GLU A 442 -0.59 17.18 -16.92
N HIS A 443 -0.36 15.94 -17.34
CA HIS A 443 -1.35 14.87 -17.23
C HIS A 443 -1.52 14.34 -15.80
N LEU A 444 -0.50 14.48 -14.95
CA LEU A 444 -0.55 14.06 -13.54
C LEU A 444 -0.90 15.21 -12.57
N LYS A 445 -0.99 16.46 -13.06
CA LYS A 445 -1.43 17.63 -12.29
C LYS A 445 -2.78 17.44 -11.56
N PRO A 446 -3.78 16.72 -12.12
CA PRO A 446 -5.02 16.40 -11.39
C PRO A 446 -4.78 15.56 -10.12
N LEU A 447 -3.79 14.65 -10.10
CA LEU A 447 -3.38 13.91 -8.91
C LEU A 447 -2.69 14.83 -7.89
N GLU A 448 -1.86 15.78 -8.34
CA GLU A 448 -1.27 16.78 -7.44
C GLU A 448 -2.34 17.66 -6.76
N ASN A 449 -3.38 18.03 -7.52
CA ASN A 449 -4.54 18.75 -6.99
C ASN A 449 -5.37 17.91 -6.01
N LEU A 450 -5.43 16.59 -6.19
CA LEU A 450 -6.06 15.66 -5.25
C LEU A 450 -5.34 15.71 -3.89
N TRP A 451 -4.01 15.65 -3.87
CA TRP A 451 -3.22 15.71 -2.62
C TRP A 451 -3.38 17.03 -1.89
N THR A 452 -3.38 18.15 -2.63
CA THR A 452 -3.65 19.48 -2.07
C THR A 452 -5.08 19.59 -1.52
N SER A 453 -6.05 18.94 -2.16
CA SER A 453 -7.44 18.94 -1.68
C SER A 453 -7.62 18.05 -0.45
N ALA A 454 -6.95 16.90 -0.38
CA ALA A 454 -6.92 16.05 0.82
C ALA A 454 -6.33 16.78 2.03
N ASP A 455 -5.24 17.54 1.85
CA ASP A 455 -4.66 18.38 2.90
C ASP A 455 -5.62 19.50 3.39
N ARG A 456 -6.40 20.10 2.48
CA ARG A 456 -7.48 21.03 2.87
C ARG A 456 -8.61 20.34 3.63
N TYR A 457 -8.94 19.10 3.28
CA TYR A 457 -9.96 18.32 4.00
C TYR A 457 -9.48 17.90 5.39
N LYS A 458 -8.20 17.57 5.57
CA LYS A 458 -7.58 17.34 6.90
C LYS A 458 -7.95 18.47 7.86
N ARG A 459 -7.70 19.73 7.48
CA ARG A 459 -8.02 20.90 8.31
C ARG A 459 -9.50 20.99 8.72
N LYS A 460 -10.42 20.64 7.83
CA LYS A 460 -11.87 20.63 8.13
C LYS A 460 -12.27 19.47 9.04
N VAL A 461 -11.69 18.29 8.86
CA VAL A 461 -11.97 17.12 9.69
C VAL A 461 -11.38 17.32 11.08
N SER A 462 -10.14 17.79 11.19
CA SER A 462 -9.50 18.10 12.48
C SER A 462 -10.26 19.21 13.22
N SER A 463 -10.85 20.20 12.55
CA SER A 463 -11.68 21.21 13.23
C SER A 463 -12.98 20.64 13.79
N LEU A 464 -13.67 19.76 13.05
CA LEU A 464 -14.86 19.06 13.55
C LEU A 464 -14.53 18.14 14.73
N LEU A 465 -13.43 17.40 14.64
CA LEU A 465 -12.94 16.55 15.74
C LEU A 465 -12.59 17.38 16.98
N ARG A 466 -11.94 18.53 16.82
CA ARG A 466 -11.67 19.44 17.94
C ARG A 466 -12.96 19.93 18.61
N VAL A 467 -13.97 20.33 17.84
CA VAL A 467 -15.27 20.73 18.40
C VAL A 467 -15.91 19.58 19.18
N ALA A 468 -15.88 18.37 18.64
CA ALA A 468 -16.38 17.18 19.34
C ALA A 468 -15.59 16.89 20.62
N GLN A 469 -14.26 16.95 20.57
CA GLN A 469 -13.39 16.80 21.74
C GLN A 469 -13.67 17.83 22.81
N THR A 470 -13.77 19.13 22.46
CA THR A 470 -14.08 20.20 23.43
C THR A 470 -15.44 19.98 24.08
N THR A 471 -16.44 19.60 23.28
CA THR A 471 -17.80 19.32 23.78
C THR A 471 -17.81 18.13 24.74
N LEU A 472 -17.12 17.03 24.40
CA LEU A 472 -17.02 15.86 25.27
C LEU A 472 -16.17 16.12 26.52
N LYS A 473 -15.04 16.83 26.40
CA LYS A 473 -14.20 17.25 27.53
C LYS A 473 -14.98 18.10 28.53
N ALA A 474 -15.87 18.96 28.03
CA ALA A 474 -16.75 19.75 28.89
C ALA A 474 -17.86 18.89 29.52
N THR A 475 -18.48 17.96 28.79
CA THR A 475 -19.73 17.27 29.23
C THR A 475 -19.48 16.00 30.04
N ILE A 476 -18.43 15.23 29.72
CA ILE A 476 -18.14 13.93 30.34
C ILE A 476 -17.87 14.05 31.84
N PRO A 477 -17.09 15.01 32.37
CA PRO A 477 -16.86 15.14 33.80
C PRO A 477 -18.15 15.35 34.61
N TYR A 478 -19.05 16.19 34.11
CA TYR A 478 -20.36 16.40 34.74
C TYR A 478 -21.23 15.15 34.68
N SER A 479 -21.21 14.43 33.56
CA SER A 479 -21.95 13.18 33.39
C SER A 479 -21.43 12.08 34.31
N HIS A 480 -20.10 11.95 34.43
CA HIS A 480 -19.44 11.03 35.34
C HIS A 480 -19.78 11.34 36.80
N LEU A 481 -19.67 12.61 37.22
CA LEU A 481 -20.04 13.04 38.57
C LEU A 481 -21.53 12.80 38.84
N PHE A 482 -22.40 13.06 37.87
CA PHE A 482 -23.83 12.79 37.97
C PHE A 482 -24.10 11.30 38.21
N PHE A 483 -23.48 10.39 37.46
CA PHE A 483 -23.68 8.95 37.66
C PHE A 483 -23.08 8.44 38.98
N ILE A 484 -21.98 9.03 39.46
CA ILE A 484 -21.46 8.71 40.80
C ILE A 484 -22.46 9.14 41.88
N ILE A 485 -22.90 10.39 41.86
CA ILE A 485 -23.78 10.93 42.92
C ILE A 485 -25.17 10.29 42.86
N PHE A 486 -25.81 10.31 41.70
CA PHE A 486 -27.18 9.84 41.54
C PHE A 486 -27.27 8.33 41.38
N GLY A 487 -26.34 7.68 40.66
CA GLY A 487 -26.35 6.23 40.47
C GLY A 487 -26.11 5.49 41.77
N TYR A 488 -25.01 5.78 42.49
CA TYR A 488 -24.78 5.19 43.81
C TYR A 488 -25.74 5.72 44.87
N GLY A 489 -26.22 6.97 44.75
CA GLY A 489 -27.28 7.50 45.60
C GLY A 489 -28.56 6.66 45.52
N ILE A 490 -28.96 6.25 44.30
CA ILE A 490 -30.09 5.34 44.09
C ILE A 490 -29.79 3.97 44.69
N VAL A 491 -28.61 3.39 44.45
CA VAL A 491 -28.21 2.10 45.05
C VAL A 491 -28.29 2.15 46.58
N LEU A 492 -27.74 3.20 47.20
CA LEU A 492 -27.77 3.39 48.65
C LEU A 492 -29.21 3.55 49.16
N SER A 493 -30.03 4.34 48.47
CA SER A 493 -31.43 4.53 48.84
C SER A 493 -32.24 3.23 48.76
N LEU A 494 -31.96 2.37 47.76
CA LEU A 494 -32.56 1.04 47.64
C LEU A 494 -32.06 0.08 48.72
N LEU A 495 -30.78 0.15 49.10
CA LEU A 495 -30.21 -0.62 50.21
C LEU A 495 -30.84 -0.24 51.56
N VAL A 496 -31.02 1.06 51.82
CA VAL A 496 -31.71 1.56 53.02
C VAL A 496 -33.17 1.07 53.03
N LEU A 497 -33.88 1.16 51.90
CA LEU A 497 -35.23 0.63 51.77
C LEU A 497 -35.28 -0.89 52.00
N LEU A 498 -34.34 -1.65 51.44
CA LEU A 498 -34.22 -3.09 51.66
C LEU A 498 -33.99 -3.41 53.14
N ALA A 499 -33.09 -2.69 53.81
CA ALA A 499 -32.81 -2.88 55.23
C ALA A 499 -34.05 -2.58 56.09
N LEU A 500 -34.77 -1.49 55.80
CA LEU A 500 -36.02 -1.16 56.49
C LEU A 500 -37.10 -2.21 56.26
N LEU A 501 -37.23 -2.74 55.03
CA LEU A 501 -38.14 -3.85 54.72
C LEU A 501 -37.76 -5.13 55.46
N LEU A 502 -36.47 -5.46 55.53
CA LEU A 502 -35.96 -6.61 56.28
C LEU A 502 -36.23 -6.49 57.77
N ILE A 503 -35.99 -5.32 58.38
CA ILE A 503 -36.30 -5.04 59.78
C ILE A 503 -37.81 -5.21 60.02
N GLN A 504 -38.64 -4.64 59.14
CA GLN A 504 -40.08 -4.78 59.22
C GLN A 504 -40.52 -6.25 59.11
N TYR A 505 -39.90 -7.00 58.20
CA TYR A 505 -40.20 -8.41 57.95
C TYR A 505 -39.79 -9.33 59.11
N ILE A 506 -38.59 -9.15 59.65
CA ILE A 506 -38.09 -9.87 60.83
C ILE A 506 -38.99 -9.60 62.03
N PHE A 507 -39.36 -8.33 62.25
CA PHE A 507 -40.30 -7.96 63.32
C PHE A 507 -41.65 -8.68 63.16
N CYS A 508 -42.15 -8.83 61.93
CA CYS A 508 -43.38 -9.59 61.66
C CYS A 508 -43.26 -11.05 62.03
N ILE A 509 -42.18 -11.71 61.61
CA ILE A 509 -41.97 -13.13 61.89
C ILE A 509 -41.88 -13.37 63.40
N LEU A 510 -41.17 -12.49 64.13
CA LEU A 510 -41.05 -12.59 65.57
C LEU A 510 -42.39 -12.40 66.30
N GLN A 511 -43.22 -11.45 65.86
CA GLN A 511 -44.56 -11.26 66.42
C GLN A 511 -45.50 -12.43 66.07
N GLY A 512 -45.49 -12.91 64.83
CA GLY A 512 -46.26 -14.07 64.40
C GLY A 512 -45.88 -15.33 65.19
N LYS A 513 -44.59 -15.57 65.45
CA LYS A 513 -44.10 -16.69 66.27
C LYS A 513 -44.59 -16.58 67.73
N LYS A 514 -44.55 -15.39 68.33
CA LYS A 514 -45.05 -15.17 69.70
C LYS A 514 -46.55 -15.46 69.82
N MET A 515 -47.35 -15.13 68.80
CA MET A 515 -48.79 -15.43 68.81
C MET A 515 -49.09 -16.91 68.58
N ILE A 516 -48.34 -17.59 67.71
CA ILE A 516 -48.54 -19.01 67.42
C ILE A 516 -48.10 -19.90 68.61
N MET A 517 -47.14 -19.46 69.43
CA MET A 517 -46.61 -20.19 70.58
C MET A 517 -47.21 -19.79 71.94
N SER A 518 -48.15 -18.83 71.99
CA SER A 518 -48.79 -18.39 73.24
C SER A 518 -50.11 -19.13 73.45
N ASP A 519 -50.15 -20.06 74.41
CA ASP A 519 -51.36 -20.80 74.80
C ASP A 519 -52.36 -19.96 75.64
N ASN A 520 -52.05 -18.71 75.95
CA ASN A 520 -52.93 -17.80 76.69
C ASN A 520 -53.58 -16.74 75.76
N PRO A 521 -54.89 -16.84 75.46
CA PRO A 521 -55.59 -15.88 74.59
C PRO A 521 -55.86 -14.51 75.24
N SER A 522 -55.52 -14.32 76.52
CA SER A 522 -55.89 -13.13 77.31
C SER A 522 -54.75 -12.11 77.48
N ALA A 523 -53.56 -12.36 76.93
CA ALA A 523 -52.48 -11.38 76.98
C ALA A 523 -52.80 -10.21 76.04
N LYS A 524 -53.36 -9.12 76.59
CA LYS A 524 -53.56 -7.86 75.86
C LYS A 524 -52.23 -7.47 75.21
N PRO A 525 -52.15 -7.37 73.87
CA PRO A 525 -50.97 -6.82 73.24
C PRO A 525 -50.87 -5.36 73.66
N THR A 526 -49.74 -4.95 74.22
CA THR A 526 -49.41 -3.55 74.45
C THR A 526 -49.40 -2.84 73.10
N THR A 527 -50.48 -2.10 72.81
CA THR A 527 -50.83 -1.50 71.52
C THR A 527 -49.95 -0.31 71.08
N ARG A 528 -48.77 -0.12 71.68
CA ARG A 528 -47.87 0.98 71.33
C ARG A 528 -46.42 0.51 71.22
N HIS A 529 -46.06 0.02 70.05
CA HIS A 529 -44.66 0.03 69.62
C HIS A 529 -44.43 1.24 68.68
N PRO A 530 -44.05 2.42 69.21
CA PRO A 530 -43.67 3.59 68.41
C PRO A 530 -42.62 3.33 67.31
N PRO A 531 -41.60 2.46 67.47
CA PRO A 531 -40.61 2.25 66.40
C PRO A 531 -41.21 1.66 65.12
N PHE A 532 -42.25 0.83 65.22
CA PHE A 532 -42.88 0.22 64.04
C PHE A 532 -43.66 1.24 63.19
N LYS A 533 -44.37 2.18 63.84
CA LYS A 533 -45.08 3.27 63.15
C LYS A 533 -44.10 4.22 62.46
N ILE A 534 -42.96 4.50 63.09
CA ILE A 534 -41.89 5.34 62.53
C ILE A 534 -41.26 4.65 61.31
N ILE A 535 -40.89 3.36 61.41
CA ILE A 535 -40.32 2.59 60.30
C ILE A 535 -41.32 2.50 59.12
N SER A 536 -42.59 2.22 59.37
CA SER A 536 -43.61 2.20 58.31
C SER A 536 -43.83 3.58 57.68
N ALA A 537 -43.76 4.67 58.45
CA ALA A 537 -43.86 6.03 57.92
C ALA A 537 -42.63 6.40 57.07
N LEU A 538 -41.43 6.03 57.51
CA LEU A 538 -40.18 6.23 56.76
C LEU A 538 -40.17 5.45 55.45
N ILE A 539 -40.59 4.18 55.45
CA ILE A 539 -40.73 3.38 54.20
C ILE A 539 -41.72 4.06 53.25
N THR A 540 -42.83 4.59 53.78
CA THR A 540 -43.83 5.29 52.96
C THR A 540 -43.25 6.55 52.32
N LEU A 541 -42.59 7.39 53.11
CA LEU A 541 -41.95 8.63 52.65
C LEU A 541 -40.87 8.35 51.59
N LEU A 542 -39.96 7.41 51.88
CA LEU A 542 -38.88 7.01 50.98
C LEU A 542 -39.41 6.28 49.74
N SER A 543 -40.58 5.68 49.78
CA SER A 543 -41.15 5.00 48.60
C SER A 543 -41.81 5.96 47.59
N LEU A 544 -42.06 7.24 47.95
CA LEU A 544 -42.78 8.19 47.09
C LEU A 544 -42.06 8.51 45.77
N TYR A 545 -40.72 8.45 45.74
CA TYR A 545 -39.95 8.71 44.51
C TYR A 545 -39.80 7.47 43.60
N VAL A 546 -40.11 6.27 44.11
CA VAL A 546 -39.91 4.99 43.40
C VAL A 546 -40.73 4.91 42.10
N PRO A 547 -42.02 5.33 42.06
CA PRO A 547 -42.79 5.42 40.81
C PRO A 547 -42.14 6.30 39.74
N ALA A 548 -41.56 7.44 40.14
CA ALA A 548 -40.91 8.36 39.21
C ALA A 548 -39.64 7.75 38.62
N VAL A 549 -38.85 7.04 39.43
CA VAL A 549 -37.64 6.32 38.97
C VAL A 549 -38.01 5.17 38.04
N LEU A 550 -39.09 4.43 38.32
CA LEU A 550 -39.59 3.37 37.44
C LEU A 550 -40.03 3.95 36.08
N LEU A 551 -40.76 5.07 36.07
CA LEU A 551 -41.16 5.74 34.83
C LEU A 551 -39.93 6.21 34.03
N LEU A 552 -38.99 6.90 34.68
CA LEU A 552 -37.80 7.43 34.03
C LEU A 552 -36.92 6.32 33.45
N SER A 553 -36.69 5.25 34.22
CA SER A 553 -35.92 4.09 33.75
C SER A 553 -36.60 3.38 32.59
N ALA A 554 -37.92 3.23 32.61
CA ALA A 554 -38.68 2.65 31.49
C ALA A 554 -38.54 3.48 30.21
N VAL A 555 -38.67 4.81 30.29
CA VAL A 555 -38.51 5.71 29.14
C VAL A 555 -37.07 5.63 28.59
N LEU A 556 -36.06 5.73 29.45
CA LEU A 556 -34.66 5.72 29.04
C LEU A 556 -34.23 4.33 28.52
N PHE A 557 -34.79 3.24 29.06
CA PHE A 557 -34.61 1.90 28.51
C PHE A 557 -35.16 1.79 27.09
N VAL A 558 -36.36 2.34 26.81
CA VAL A 558 -36.92 2.36 25.45
C VAL A 558 -36.04 3.18 24.51
N VAL A 559 -35.57 4.36 24.94
CA VAL A 559 -34.68 5.21 24.13
C VAL A 559 -33.37 4.49 23.80
N THR A 560 -32.69 3.93 24.80
CA THR A 560 -31.42 3.20 24.59
C THR A 560 -31.60 1.95 23.72
N THR A 561 -32.71 1.24 23.87
CA THR A 561 -33.06 0.08 23.03
C THR A 561 -33.29 0.48 21.57
N VAL A 562 -34.00 1.58 21.33
CA VAL A 562 -34.22 2.10 19.96
C VAL A 562 -32.89 2.48 19.32
N ILE A 563 -32.03 3.23 20.01
CA ILE A 563 -30.71 3.62 19.46
C ILE A 563 -29.83 2.40 19.22
N ALA A 564 -29.86 1.38 20.10
CA ALA A 564 -29.05 0.18 19.94
C ALA A 564 -29.48 -0.64 18.71
N ASN A 565 -30.79 -0.83 18.51
CA ASN A 565 -31.31 -1.63 17.39
C ASN A 565 -31.37 -0.87 16.05
N GLU A 566 -31.65 0.43 16.07
CA GLU A 566 -31.82 1.23 14.85
C GLU A 566 -30.54 1.99 14.46
N GLY A 567 -29.57 2.11 15.38
CA GLY A 567 -28.25 2.69 15.15
C GLY A 567 -27.15 1.64 15.16
N CYS A 568 -26.78 1.15 16.35
CA CYS A 568 -25.60 0.29 16.53
C CYS A 568 -25.63 -1.00 15.72
N ARG A 569 -26.80 -1.65 15.61
CA ARG A 569 -26.95 -2.88 14.80
C ARG A 569 -26.48 -2.69 13.35
N TYR A 570 -26.75 -1.54 12.75
CA TYR A 570 -26.40 -1.25 11.35
C TYR A 570 -24.91 -0.95 11.10
N ILE A 571 -24.09 -1.02 12.15
CA ILE A 571 -22.65 -0.74 12.12
C ILE A 571 -21.85 -1.94 12.69
N ASP A 572 -22.41 -2.71 13.63
CA ASP A 572 -21.72 -3.84 14.30
C ASP A 572 -22.16 -5.23 13.80
N ASP A 573 -23.41 -5.41 13.32
CA ASP A 573 -23.93 -6.70 12.85
C ASP A 573 -23.70 -6.88 11.34
N ASP A 574 -23.13 -8.01 10.92
CA ASP A 574 -22.72 -8.27 9.53
C ASP A 574 -23.87 -8.22 8.51
N ASP A 575 -25.06 -8.72 8.88
CA ASP A 575 -26.21 -8.74 7.97
C ASP A 575 -26.81 -7.33 7.81
N ALA A 576 -26.83 -6.57 8.90
CA ALA A 576 -27.30 -5.18 8.90
C ALA A 576 -26.29 -4.23 8.25
N LEU A 577 -24.99 -4.47 8.44
CA LEU A 577 -23.89 -3.72 7.83
C LEU A 577 -23.98 -3.75 6.30
N ARG A 578 -24.37 -4.90 5.73
CA ARG A 578 -24.60 -5.05 4.29
C ARG A 578 -25.69 -4.09 3.77
N ILE A 579 -26.76 -3.86 4.54
CA ILE A 579 -27.82 -2.90 4.18
C ILE A 579 -27.26 -1.48 4.22
N THR A 580 -26.46 -1.15 5.23
CA THR A 580 -25.78 0.15 5.32
C THR A 580 -24.85 0.39 4.13
N ASP A 581 -24.03 -0.60 3.76
CA ASP A 581 -23.15 -0.53 2.60
C ASP A 581 -23.90 -0.35 1.29
N MET A 582 -24.96 -1.13 1.07
CA MET A 582 -25.82 -0.98 -0.12
C MET A 582 -26.45 0.42 -0.16
N SER A 583 -26.87 0.94 1.00
CA SER A 583 -27.42 2.30 1.11
C SER A 583 -26.38 3.38 0.79
N VAL A 584 -25.16 3.23 1.32
CA VAL A 584 -24.05 4.14 1.05
C VAL A 584 -23.64 4.08 -0.43
N ASN A 585 -23.61 2.89 -1.04
CA ASN A 585 -23.34 2.73 -2.47
C ASN A 585 -24.38 3.46 -3.32
N LEU A 586 -25.68 3.35 -3.01
CA LEU A 586 -26.73 4.10 -3.72
C LEU A 586 -26.64 5.61 -3.46
N ALA A 587 -26.22 6.02 -2.27
CA ALA A 587 -26.02 7.43 -1.92
C ALA A 587 -24.83 8.06 -2.66
N LEU A 588 -23.74 7.29 -2.77
CA LEU A 588 -22.58 7.65 -3.56
C LEU A 588 -22.94 7.70 -5.04
N LYS A 589 -23.72 6.75 -5.58
CA LYS A 589 -24.16 6.78 -6.99
C LYS A 589 -24.82 8.10 -7.38
N TYR A 590 -25.63 8.68 -6.50
CA TYR A 590 -26.27 9.98 -6.73
C TYR A 590 -25.29 11.16 -6.70
N ARG A 591 -24.25 11.13 -5.84
CA ARG A 591 -23.34 12.27 -5.63
C ARG A 591 -21.96 12.11 -6.25
N TRP A 592 -21.58 10.93 -6.75
CA TRP A 592 -20.21 10.60 -7.09
C TRP A 592 -19.69 11.48 -8.22
N ALA A 593 -20.45 11.62 -9.31
CA ALA A 593 -20.09 12.50 -10.42
C ALA A 593 -19.86 13.94 -9.97
N ASP A 594 -20.70 14.44 -9.06
CA ASP A 594 -20.61 15.79 -8.51
C ASP A 594 -19.41 15.94 -7.55
N ILE A 595 -19.14 14.93 -6.71
CA ILE A 595 -17.95 14.87 -5.83
C ILE A 595 -16.68 14.84 -6.68
N VAL A 596 -16.62 14.00 -7.71
CA VAL A 596 -15.49 13.90 -8.62
C VAL A 596 -15.25 15.22 -9.34
N LYS A 597 -16.32 15.82 -9.88
CA LYS A 597 -16.26 17.05 -10.67
C LYS A 597 -15.89 18.28 -9.85
N THR A 598 -16.48 18.44 -8.67
CA THR A 598 -16.32 19.66 -7.86
C THR A 598 -15.20 19.57 -6.81
N LYS A 599 -14.83 18.36 -6.36
CA LYS A 599 -13.91 18.16 -5.23
C LYS A 599 -12.66 17.35 -5.55
N LEU A 600 -12.67 16.51 -6.59
CA LEU A 600 -11.57 15.59 -6.94
C LEU A 600 -11.03 15.84 -8.36
N SER A 601 -11.16 17.06 -8.87
CA SER A 601 -10.49 17.54 -10.09
C SER A 601 -10.85 16.80 -11.39
N ASN A 602 -12.08 16.29 -11.54
CA ASN A 602 -12.53 15.55 -12.75
C ASN A 602 -11.73 14.26 -13.06
N LEU A 603 -11.07 13.66 -12.07
CA LEU A 603 -10.40 12.37 -12.26
C LEU A 603 -11.43 11.26 -12.56
N PRO A 604 -11.19 10.33 -13.51
CA PRO A 604 -12.11 9.23 -13.81
C PRO A 604 -12.07 8.13 -12.73
N LEU A 605 -12.32 8.50 -11.49
CA LEU A 605 -12.35 7.60 -10.35
C LEU A 605 -13.61 6.74 -10.38
N ARG A 606 -13.43 5.43 -10.22
CA ARG A 606 -14.54 4.52 -9.99
C ARG A 606 -15.16 4.80 -8.62
N GLN A 607 -16.48 4.70 -8.55
CA GLN A 607 -17.19 4.83 -7.29
C GLN A 607 -16.78 3.70 -6.32
N PRO A 608 -16.46 4.01 -5.05
CA PRO A 608 -16.15 2.99 -4.08
C PRO A 608 -17.40 2.20 -3.69
N GLU A 609 -17.21 0.92 -3.42
CA GLU A 609 -18.25 -0.04 -3.07
C GLU A 609 -17.95 -0.65 -1.69
N PHE A 610 -18.99 -0.88 -0.89
CA PHE A 610 -18.90 -1.52 0.43
C PHE A 610 -18.07 -0.72 1.44
N VAL A 611 -18.20 0.62 1.41
CA VAL A 611 -17.35 1.56 2.15
C VAL A 611 -17.25 1.24 3.64
N LEU A 612 -18.35 0.95 4.32
CA LEU A 612 -18.34 0.67 5.76
C LEU A 612 -17.65 -0.66 6.06
N ARG A 613 -17.98 -1.74 5.32
CA ARG A 613 -17.27 -3.02 5.46
C ARG A 613 -15.78 -2.88 5.15
N SER A 614 -15.41 -2.03 4.21
CA SER A 614 -14.01 -1.81 3.87
C SER A 614 -13.27 -0.99 4.93
N LEU A 615 -13.97 -0.07 5.60
CA LEU A 615 -13.46 0.65 6.77
C LEU A 615 -13.34 -0.24 8.01
N THR A 616 -14.14 -1.30 8.15
CA THR A 616 -14.13 -2.15 9.36
C THR A 616 -13.36 -3.47 9.19
N LYS A 617 -13.33 -4.06 7.99
CA LYS A 617 -12.81 -5.40 7.71
C LYS A 617 -11.75 -5.44 6.61
N ASP A 618 -12.12 -5.06 5.38
CA ASP A 618 -11.31 -5.33 4.18
C ASP A 618 -11.10 -4.07 3.35
N CYS A 619 -9.97 -3.39 3.50
CA CYS A 619 -9.72 -2.09 2.85
C CYS A 619 -9.65 -2.12 1.30
N GLY A 620 -9.82 -3.28 0.67
CA GLY A 620 -9.54 -3.53 -0.75
C GLY A 620 -10.42 -2.79 -1.76
N THR A 621 -11.47 -2.06 -1.36
CA THR A 621 -12.39 -1.37 -2.29
C THR A 621 -12.62 0.12 -1.99
N LEU A 622 -11.80 0.72 -1.11
CA LEU A 622 -12.09 2.04 -0.54
C LEU A 622 -11.90 3.20 -1.53
N LEU A 623 -10.93 3.09 -2.43
CA LEU A 623 -10.74 4.03 -3.53
C LEU A 623 -9.93 3.33 -4.62
N ASP A 624 -10.55 3.13 -5.78
CA ASP A 624 -9.84 2.65 -6.96
C ASP A 624 -9.16 3.84 -7.65
N LEU A 625 -7.91 4.11 -7.23
CA LEU A 625 -7.07 5.12 -7.85
C LEU A 625 -6.54 4.65 -9.21
N GLN A 626 -6.84 3.43 -9.66
CA GLN A 626 -6.46 2.97 -10.99
C GLN A 626 -7.12 3.80 -12.08
N GLY A 627 -8.39 4.17 -11.88
CA GLY A 627 -9.10 5.10 -12.75
C GLY A 627 -8.58 6.55 -12.67
N ALA A 628 -7.81 6.94 -11.64
CA ALA A 628 -7.22 8.28 -11.57
C ALA A 628 -6.12 8.47 -12.63
N ILE A 629 -5.47 7.38 -13.01
CA ILE A 629 -4.46 7.36 -14.06
C ILE A 629 -5.13 6.80 -15.31
N ASP A 630 -5.82 7.68 -16.05
CA ASP A 630 -6.46 7.30 -17.31
C ASP A 630 -5.38 6.92 -18.32
N THR A 631 -5.07 5.63 -18.36
CA THR A 631 -4.11 5.04 -19.27
C THR A 631 -4.47 5.35 -20.72
N SER A 632 -5.75 5.55 -21.06
CA SER A 632 -6.18 5.92 -22.41
C SER A 632 -5.85 7.37 -22.76
N VAL A 633 -5.97 8.30 -21.81
CA VAL A 633 -5.58 9.71 -22.01
C VAL A 633 -4.06 9.84 -22.07
N ILE A 634 -3.35 9.14 -21.19
CA ILE A 634 -1.89 9.10 -21.22
C ILE A 634 -1.41 8.41 -22.50
N GLN A 635 -2.07 7.33 -22.94
CA GLN A 635 -1.78 6.64 -24.20
C GLN A 635 -1.99 7.55 -25.41
N LYS A 636 -3.12 8.28 -25.49
CA LYS A 636 -3.37 9.26 -26.55
C LYS A 636 -2.38 10.43 -26.53
N SER A 637 -1.93 10.84 -25.35
CA SER A 637 -0.90 11.87 -25.21
C SER A 637 0.47 11.36 -25.68
N ILE A 638 0.84 10.14 -25.28
CA ILE A 638 2.06 9.48 -25.76
C ILE A 638 2.01 9.28 -27.28
N GLU A 639 0.87 8.87 -27.84
CA GLU A 639 0.64 8.77 -29.30
C GLU A 639 0.83 10.12 -30.01
N LYS A 640 0.22 11.18 -29.49
CA LYS A 640 0.35 12.52 -30.07
C LYS A 640 1.79 13.05 -29.98
N ASN A 641 2.48 12.72 -28.89
CA ASN A 641 3.85 13.11 -28.65
C ASN A 641 4.85 12.22 -29.37
N GLU A 642 4.48 11.00 -29.80
CA GLU A 642 5.33 10.08 -30.55
C GLU A 642 5.74 10.67 -31.90
N ASP A 643 4.77 11.21 -32.66
CA ASP A 643 5.07 11.92 -33.91
C ASP A 643 5.95 13.15 -33.66
N THR A 644 5.71 13.87 -32.56
CA THR A 644 6.50 15.06 -32.19
C THR A 644 7.94 14.70 -31.80
N ILE A 645 8.14 13.60 -31.07
CA ILE A 645 9.47 13.08 -30.71
C ILE A 645 10.20 12.59 -31.97
N CYS A 646 9.49 11.89 -32.87
CA CYS A 646 10.04 11.46 -34.16
C CYS A 646 10.52 12.66 -34.99
N ASP A 647 9.68 13.68 -35.14
CA ASP A 647 10.01 14.88 -35.90
C ASP A 647 11.21 15.64 -35.31
N GLU A 648 11.30 15.72 -33.98
CA GLU A 648 12.44 16.38 -33.32
C GLU A 648 13.75 15.61 -33.52
N ILE A 649 13.73 14.27 -33.45
CA ILE A 649 14.90 13.42 -33.70
C ILE A 649 15.32 13.52 -35.17
N ILE A 650 14.37 13.55 -36.11
CA ILE A 650 14.66 13.74 -37.55
C ILE A 650 15.27 15.13 -37.80
N ARG A 651 14.80 16.17 -37.09
CA ARG A 651 15.35 17.54 -37.18
C ARG A 651 16.79 17.67 -36.69
N MET A 652 17.29 16.72 -35.90
CA MET A 652 18.70 16.69 -35.50
C MET A 652 19.66 16.49 -36.69
N ASN A 653 19.15 16.19 -37.90
CA ASN A 653 19.94 16.01 -39.13
C ASN A 653 21.16 15.10 -38.91
N ILE A 654 20.90 13.92 -38.34
CA ILE A 654 21.91 12.88 -38.06
C ILE A 654 22.69 12.52 -39.35
N ASP A 655 22.03 12.62 -40.51
CA ASP A 655 22.58 12.40 -41.84
C ASP A 655 23.71 13.37 -42.23
N LYS A 656 23.68 14.62 -41.76
CA LYS A 656 24.73 15.61 -42.08
C LYS A 656 26.10 15.25 -41.51
N ASN A 657 26.13 14.41 -40.48
CA ASN A 657 27.35 13.94 -39.84
C ASN A 657 27.91 12.67 -40.49
N LEU A 658 27.22 12.11 -41.50
CA LEU A 658 27.76 11.02 -42.31
C LEU A 658 28.74 11.56 -43.36
N PRO A 659 29.93 10.97 -43.53
CA PRO A 659 30.89 11.47 -44.51
C PRO A 659 30.46 11.14 -45.94
N THR A 660 30.40 12.14 -46.81
CA THR A 660 29.87 12.03 -48.19
C THR A 660 30.83 11.41 -49.19
N ASP A 661 32.15 11.46 -48.94
CA ASP A 661 33.18 11.05 -49.90
C ASP A 661 33.75 9.63 -49.65
N LEU A 662 33.18 8.89 -48.69
CA LEU A 662 33.60 7.51 -48.36
C LEU A 662 33.49 6.56 -49.55
N ASP A 663 32.43 6.69 -50.37
CA ASP A 663 32.21 5.84 -51.54
C ASP A 663 33.33 5.97 -52.58
N LYS A 664 33.77 7.21 -52.83
CA LYS A 664 34.88 7.50 -53.74
C LYS A 664 36.17 6.89 -53.23
N LEU A 665 36.48 7.03 -51.94
CA LEU A 665 37.66 6.42 -51.34
C LEU A 665 37.66 4.90 -51.49
N PHE A 666 36.58 4.23 -51.07
CA PHE A 666 36.54 2.77 -51.15
C PHE A 666 36.69 2.26 -52.58
N SER A 667 36.13 2.99 -53.56
CA SER A 667 36.31 2.66 -54.97
C SER A 667 37.76 2.85 -55.45
N SER A 668 38.43 3.93 -55.05
CA SER A 668 39.84 4.18 -55.37
C SER A 668 40.76 3.12 -54.76
N ILE A 669 40.60 2.81 -53.46
CA ILE A 669 41.42 1.81 -52.77
C ILE A 669 41.23 0.41 -53.38
N LYS A 670 39.98 0.01 -53.71
CA LYS A 670 39.69 -1.30 -54.31
C LYS A 670 40.40 -1.49 -55.64
N ASN A 671 40.30 -0.49 -56.51
CA ASN A 671 40.82 -0.59 -57.86
C ASN A 671 42.35 -0.51 -57.85
N ASP A 672 42.91 0.38 -57.02
CA ASP A 672 44.35 0.66 -57.01
C ASP A 672 45.16 -0.44 -56.26
N LEU A 673 44.58 -1.15 -55.27
CA LEU A 673 45.30 -2.24 -54.55
C LEU A 673 45.30 -3.59 -55.27
N ASN A 674 44.46 -3.79 -56.29
CA ASN A 674 44.35 -5.07 -57.01
C ASN A 674 45.31 -5.21 -58.19
N THR A 675 46.08 -4.17 -58.53
CA THR A 675 47.06 -4.22 -59.62
C THR A 675 48.20 -5.19 -59.29
N ASP A 676 48.59 -6.02 -60.27
CA ASP A 676 49.70 -6.98 -60.13
C ASP A 676 50.96 -6.47 -60.82
N TYR A 677 51.97 -6.14 -60.01
CA TYR A 677 53.28 -5.69 -60.49
C TYR A 677 54.32 -6.80 -60.57
N SER A 678 53.95 -8.06 -60.34
CA SER A 678 54.89 -9.19 -60.29
C SER A 678 55.69 -9.34 -61.59
N ASN A 679 55.07 -9.11 -62.75
CA ASN A 679 55.76 -9.18 -64.05
C ASN A 679 56.77 -8.03 -64.24
N LEU A 680 56.42 -6.82 -63.79
CA LEU A 680 57.31 -5.65 -63.82
C LEU A 680 58.58 -5.90 -63.00
N PHE A 681 58.44 -6.44 -61.79
CA PHE A 681 59.58 -6.68 -60.89
C PHE A 681 60.44 -7.89 -61.31
N LYS A 682 59.89 -8.86 -62.06
CA LYS A 682 60.68 -9.95 -62.67
C LYS A 682 61.69 -9.44 -63.70
N GLU A 683 61.41 -8.32 -64.38
CA GLU A 683 62.35 -7.72 -65.33
C GLU A 683 63.61 -7.15 -64.65
N PHE A 684 63.53 -6.80 -63.36
CA PHE A 684 64.70 -6.38 -62.58
C PHE A 684 65.57 -7.59 -62.16
N GLU A 685 64.98 -8.78 -62.05
CA GLU A 685 65.74 -10.02 -61.85
C GLU A 685 66.48 -10.43 -63.14
N THR A 686 65.98 -10.05 -64.32
CA THR A 686 66.65 -10.34 -65.59
C THR A 686 67.89 -9.48 -65.85
N LEU A 687 68.03 -8.31 -65.22
CA LEU A 687 69.30 -7.55 -65.19
C LEU A 687 70.47 -8.40 -64.65
N GLY A 688 70.15 -9.46 -63.89
CA GLY A 688 71.14 -10.41 -63.40
C GLY A 688 71.47 -11.59 -64.31
N LYS A 689 70.64 -11.88 -65.32
CA LYS A 689 70.80 -13.09 -66.15
C LYS A 689 71.85 -12.92 -67.25
N ASP A 690 72.14 -11.69 -67.66
CA ASP A 690 73.15 -11.40 -68.68
C ASP A 690 74.58 -11.37 -68.14
N TRP A 691 74.77 -11.56 -66.82
CA TRP A 691 76.09 -11.54 -66.17
C TRP A 691 77.06 -12.58 -66.70
N HIS A 692 76.59 -13.80 -66.99
CA HIS A 692 77.49 -14.85 -67.47
C HIS A 692 78.09 -14.45 -68.82
N GLN A 693 77.30 -13.84 -69.70
CA GLN A 693 77.79 -13.40 -71.01
C GLN A 693 78.72 -12.19 -70.87
N MET A 694 78.37 -11.21 -70.04
CA MET A 694 79.25 -10.09 -69.71
C MET A 694 80.58 -10.54 -69.12
N GLN A 695 80.56 -11.54 -68.22
CA GLN A 695 81.77 -12.04 -67.56
C GLN A 695 82.68 -12.80 -68.51
N VAL A 696 82.13 -13.57 -69.46
CA VAL A 696 82.90 -14.18 -70.55
C VAL A 696 83.59 -13.09 -71.38
N THR A 697 82.87 -12.03 -71.76
CA THR A 697 83.46 -10.90 -72.51
C THR A 697 84.55 -10.18 -71.70
N LEU A 698 84.34 -9.97 -70.39
CA LEU A 698 85.34 -9.34 -69.51
C LEU A 698 86.59 -10.21 -69.33
N ASP A 699 86.44 -11.53 -69.24
CA ASP A 699 87.58 -12.47 -69.17
C ASP A 699 88.39 -12.48 -70.48
N GLU A 700 87.73 -12.37 -71.63
CA GLU A 700 88.40 -12.20 -72.93
C GLU A 700 89.19 -10.88 -72.99
N ILE A 701 88.60 -9.78 -72.52
CA ILE A 701 89.28 -8.48 -72.44
C ILE A 701 90.47 -8.52 -71.47
N LYS A 702 90.36 -9.21 -70.33
CA LYS A 702 91.48 -9.42 -69.40
C LYS A 702 92.61 -10.19 -70.05
N LYS A 703 92.30 -11.28 -70.76
CA LYS A 703 93.31 -12.08 -71.49
C LYS A 703 94.00 -11.24 -72.56
N PHE A 704 93.24 -10.44 -73.29
CA PHE A 704 93.74 -9.48 -74.26
C PHE A 704 94.72 -8.49 -73.62
N ALA A 705 94.31 -7.74 -72.58
CA ALA A 705 95.15 -6.75 -71.92
C ALA A 705 96.43 -7.35 -71.31
N ASN A 706 96.34 -8.53 -70.68
CA ASN A 706 97.49 -9.20 -70.06
C ASN A 706 98.56 -9.64 -71.07
N THR A 707 98.22 -9.82 -72.35
CA THR A 707 99.17 -10.21 -73.40
C THR A 707 100.19 -9.10 -73.68
N PHE A 708 99.82 -7.84 -73.46
CA PHE A 708 100.68 -6.67 -73.70
C PHE A 708 101.52 -6.27 -72.48
N LEU A 709 101.15 -6.75 -71.28
CA LEU A 709 101.89 -6.51 -70.03
C LEU A 709 103.09 -7.46 -69.85
N LYS A 710 103.13 -8.59 -70.58
CA LYS A 710 104.21 -9.60 -70.49
C LYS A 710 105.24 -9.52 -71.63
N LYS A 711 105.00 -8.68 -72.64
CA LYS A 711 105.88 -8.46 -73.81
C LYS A 711 106.58 -7.10 -73.71
N GLU A 712 107.70 -6.92 -74.41
CA GLU A 712 108.37 -5.62 -74.66
C GLU A 712 107.48 -4.69 -75.51
N SER A 713 106.29 -4.37 -75.01
CA SER A 713 105.33 -3.45 -75.64
C SER A 713 105.71 -2.00 -75.28
N PRO A 714 105.37 -1.00 -76.12
CA PRO A 714 105.57 0.41 -75.81
C PRO A 714 104.92 0.84 -74.48
N GLU A 715 105.53 1.78 -73.76
CA GLU A 715 105.07 2.26 -72.43
C GLU A 715 103.61 2.75 -72.45
N ASP A 716 103.20 3.43 -73.53
CA ASP A 716 101.82 3.89 -73.72
C ASP A 716 100.82 2.72 -73.86
N VAL A 717 101.24 1.61 -74.49
CA VAL A 717 100.41 0.39 -74.63
C VAL A 717 100.31 -0.35 -73.30
N GLN A 718 101.39 -0.38 -72.52
CA GLN A 718 101.36 -0.95 -71.17
C GLN A 718 100.48 -0.14 -70.22
N THR A 719 100.52 1.18 -70.30
CA THR A 719 99.68 2.11 -69.52
C THR A 719 98.20 1.94 -69.87
N ALA A 720 97.85 1.96 -71.16
CA ALA A 720 96.48 1.70 -71.60
C ALA A 720 95.99 0.30 -71.21
N SER A 721 96.86 -0.72 -71.23
CA SER A 721 96.52 -2.08 -70.80
C SER A 721 96.22 -2.17 -69.29
N HIS A 722 96.95 -1.42 -68.45
CA HIS A 722 96.61 -1.29 -67.03
C HIS A 722 95.25 -0.60 -66.82
N HIS A 723 94.96 0.45 -67.59
CA HIS A 723 93.66 1.14 -67.53
C HIS A 723 92.49 0.28 -68.05
N ILE A 724 92.73 -0.59 -69.03
CA ILE A 724 91.76 -1.61 -69.46
C ILE A 724 91.45 -2.56 -68.30
N LEU A 725 92.46 -3.10 -67.62
CA LEU A 725 92.25 -3.99 -66.46
C LEU A 725 91.53 -3.29 -65.30
N ASP A 726 91.84 -2.02 -65.02
CA ASP A 726 91.13 -1.24 -64.01
C ASP A 726 89.67 -0.97 -64.40
N SER A 727 89.40 -0.67 -65.67
CA SER A 727 88.04 -0.49 -66.18
C SER A 727 87.24 -1.79 -66.11
N VAL A 728 87.85 -2.92 -66.48
CA VAL A 728 87.24 -4.25 -66.31
C VAL A 728 86.92 -4.53 -64.84
N ARG A 729 87.85 -4.27 -63.91
CA ARG A 729 87.60 -4.45 -62.47
C ARG A 729 86.43 -3.59 -61.99
N LYS A 730 86.36 -2.32 -62.42
CA LYS A 730 85.24 -1.40 -62.11
C LYS A 730 83.91 -1.92 -62.66
N ILE A 731 83.90 -2.46 -63.87
CA ILE A 731 82.71 -3.11 -64.46
C ILE A 731 82.29 -4.33 -63.62
N GLU A 732 83.22 -5.21 -63.24
CA GLU A 732 82.92 -6.37 -62.38
C GLU A 732 82.39 -5.98 -61.01
N GLU A 733 82.95 -4.94 -60.39
CA GLU A 733 82.46 -4.39 -59.12
C GLU A 733 81.06 -3.79 -59.26
N ASN A 734 80.76 -3.12 -60.37
CA ASN A 734 79.43 -2.59 -60.65
C ASN A 734 78.42 -3.72 -60.89
N ILE A 735 78.78 -4.75 -61.69
CA ILE A 735 77.98 -5.95 -61.92
C ILE A 735 77.65 -6.66 -60.59
N LYS A 736 78.62 -6.84 -59.69
CA LYS A 736 78.35 -7.45 -58.37
C LYS A 736 77.28 -6.68 -57.56
N LYS A 737 77.23 -5.35 -57.70
CA LYS A 737 76.21 -4.50 -57.04
C LYS A 737 74.80 -4.73 -57.60
N SER A 738 74.65 -5.22 -58.83
CA SER A 738 73.32 -5.45 -59.41
C SER A 738 72.53 -6.60 -58.74
N SER A 739 73.20 -7.54 -58.07
CA SER A 739 72.54 -8.52 -57.18
C SER A 739 71.75 -7.86 -56.04
N GLN A 740 72.21 -6.68 -55.57
CA GLN A 740 71.50 -5.89 -54.56
C GLN A 740 70.26 -5.20 -55.14
N LEU A 741 70.24 -4.91 -56.45
CA LEU A 741 69.08 -4.34 -57.14
C LEU A 741 67.92 -5.35 -57.20
N GLY A 742 68.21 -6.62 -57.50
CA GLY A 742 67.21 -7.69 -57.47
C GLY A 742 66.57 -7.88 -56.09
N LYS A 743 67.38 -7.77 -55.02
CA LYS A 743 66.85 -7.78 -53.64
C LYS A 743 65.94 -6.57 -53.36
N LYS A 744 66.36 -5.36 -53.71
CA LYS A 744 65.55 -4.14 -53.55
C LYS A 744 64.24 -4.18 -54.36
N ALA A 745 64.27 -4.76 -55.56
CA ALA A 745 63.08 -5.00 -56.38
C ALA A 745 62.10 -5.97 -55.70
N LYS A 746 62.62 -7.06 -55.12
CA LYS A 746 61.82 -8.01 -54.36
C LYS A 746 61.26 -7.40 -53.07
N ASP A 747 62.04 -6.57 -52.38
CA ASP A 747 61.59 -5.84 -51.18
C ASP A 747 60.46 -4.84 -51.53
N ALA A 748 60.56 -4.14 -52.67
CA ALA A 748 59.50 -3.27 -53.17
C ALA A 748 58.22 -4.06 -53.51
N LEU A 749 58.34 -5.22 -54.18
CA LEU A 749 57.20 -6.10 -54.51
C LEU A 749 56.53 -6.65 -53.24
N ASN A 750 57.33 -7.16 -52.29
CA ASN A 750 56.84 -7.69 -51.02
C ASN A 750 56.12 -6.62 -50.18
N GLY A 751 56.46 -5.34 -50.37
CA GLY A 751 55.80 -4.22 -49.72
C GLY A 751 54.33 -4.01 -50.12
N PHE A 752 53.89 -4.51 -51.29
CA PHE A 752 52.48 -4.41 -51.71
C PHE A 752 51.56 -5.44 -51.01
N GLU A 753 52.09 -6.57 -50.54
CA GLU A 753 51.32 -7.63 -49.88
C GLU A 753 50.65 -7.17 -48.55
N PRO A 754 51.37 -6.51 -47.62
CA PRO A 754 50.78 -5.91 -46.42
C PRO A 754 49.61 -4.97 -46.72
N MET A 755 49.67 -4.23 -47.83
CA MET A 755 48.59 -3.34 -48.26
C MET A 755 47.34 -4.13 -48.68
N LYS A 756 47.50 -5.19 -49.49
CA LYS A 756 46.40 -6.06 -49.93
C LYS A 756 45.70 -6.73 -48.74
N LYS A 757 46.45 -7.17 -47.73
CA LYS A 757 45.91 -7.81 -46.51
C LYS A 757 45.01 -6.90 -45.67
N LYS A 758 45.07 -5.57 -45.85
CA LYS A 758 44.22 -4.61 -45.14
C LYS A 758 42.84 -4.40 -45.80
N TRP A 759 42.66 -4.87 -47.04
CA TRP A 759 41.39 -4.69 -47.78
C TRP A 759 40.16 -5.30 -47.11
N PRO A 760 40.18 -6.53 -46.53
CA PRO A 760 39.00 -7.11 -45.88
C PRO A 760 38.45 -6.24 -44.74
N SER A 761 39.32 -5.65 -43.92
CA SER A 761 38.92 -4.74 -42.84
C SER A 761 38.27 -3.46 -43.37
N ILE A 762 38.85 -2.88 -44.43
CA ILE A 762 38.30 -1.70 -45.12
C ILE A 762 36.94 -2.03 -45.74
N LYS A 763 36.79 -3.19 -46.38
CA LYS A 763 35.53 -3.67 -46.99
C LYS A 763 34.42 -3.84 -45.96
N ARG A 764 34.72 -4.44 -44.80
CA ARG A 764 33.74 -4.63 -43.72
C ARG A 764 33.14 -3.30 -43.25
N VAL A 765 33.95 -2.26 -43.12
CA VAL A 765 33.47 -0.94 -42.69
C VAL A 765 32.61 -0.30 -43.77
N LYS A 766 32.94 -0.49 -45.05
CA LYS A 766 32.08 -0.05 -46.15
C LYS A 766 30.69 -0.69 -46.07
N GLU A 767 30.63 -2.00 -45.88
CA GLU A 767 29.35 -2.74 -45.81
C GLU A 767 28.47 -2.21 -44.68
N VAL A 768 29.04 -1.92 -43.50
CA VAL A 768 28.33 -1.30 -42.38
C VAL A 768 27.95 0.15 -42.68
N PHE A 769 28.82 0.90 -43.33
CA PHE A 769 28.53 2.29 -43.74
C PHE A 769 27.37 2.37 -44.73
N ASP A 770 27.31 1.48 -45.72
CA ASP A 770 26.23 1.39 -46.70
C ASP A 770 24.90 1.06 -46.02
N GLN A 771 24.92 0.16 -45.02
CA GLN A 771 23.75 -0.14 -44.18
C GLN A 771 23.27 1.10 -43.41
N VAL A 772 24.17 1.82 -42.73
CA VAL A 772 23.85 3.06 -42.01
C VAL A 772 23.29 4.12 -42.97
N LYS A 773 23.91 4.31 -44.14
CA LYS A 773 23.49 5.26 -45.16
C LYS A 773 22.10 4.93 -45.72
N SER A 774 21.78 3.65 -45.90
CA SER A 774 20.44 3.22 -46.36
C SER A 774 19.32 3.51 -45.36
N VAL A 775 19.65 3.53 -44.05
CA VAL A 775 18.66 3.77 -42.98
C VAL A 775 18.58 5.26 -42.62
N ILE A 776 19.72 5.94 -42.44
CA ILE A 776 19.79 7.32 -41.95
C ILE A 776 19.76 8.34 -43.10
N GLY A 777 20.31 7.98 -44.26
CA GLY A 777 20.34 8.84 -45.44
C GLY A 777 18.96 9.03 -46.09
N ASP A 778 18.01 8.13 -45.80
CA ASP A 778 16.60 8.32 -46.11
C ASP A 778 15.83 8.77 -44.86
N LYS A 779 15.27 9.98 -44.91
CA LYS A 779 14.44 10.51 -43.82
C LYS A 779 13.27 9.57 -43.49
N LYS A 780 12.76 8.80 -44.45
CA LYS A 780 11.70 7.82 -44.24
C LYS A 780 12.22 6.59 -43.48
N GLY A 781 13.40 6.08 -43.85
CA GLY A 781 14.07 4.99 -43.13
C GLY A 781 14.37 5.33 -41.66
N LEU A 782 14.91 6.52 -41.40
CA LEU A 782 15.18 7.00 -40.03
C LEU A 782 13.87 7.14 -39.23
N ARG A 783 12.81 7.65 -39.87
CA ARG A 783 11.50 7.80 -39.25
C ARG A 783 10.93 6.46 -38.78
N GLU A 784 11.03 5.41 -39.58
CA GLU A 784 10.54 4.07 -39.20
C GLU A 784 11.31 3.49 -38.02
N VAL A 785 12.64 3.65 -37.99
CA VAL A 785 13.47 3.18 -36.86
C VAL A 785 13.16 3.93 -35.57
N VAL A 786 13.03 5.25 -35.64
CA VAL A 786 12.70 6.08 -34.48
C VAL A 786 11.29 5.75 -33.99
N LYS A 787 10.30 5.67 -34.90
CA LYS A 787 8.92 5.32 -34.57
C LYS A 787 8.80 3.96 -33.90
N SER A 788 9.45 2.93 -34.44
CA SER A 788 9.51 1.61 -33.82
C SER A 788 10.08 1.66 -32.39
N SER A 789 11.12 2.47 -32.17
CA SER A 789 11.77 2.60 -30.85
C SER A 789 10.90 3.41 -29.85
N VAL A 790 10.18 4.43 -30.32
CA VAL A 790 9.23 5.20 -29.49
C VAL A 790 7.97 4.39 -29.19
N SER A 791 7.52 3.53 -30.11
CA SER A 791 6.41 2.59 -29.86
C SER A 791 6.76 1.55 -28.79
N GLU A 792 8.00 1.04 -28.76
CA GLU A 792 8.45 0.15 -27.68
C GLU A 792 8.52 0.89 -26.33
N LEU A 793 9.04 2.13 -26.33
CA LEU A 793 9.00 3.01 -25.15
C LEU A 793 7.59 3.19 -24.62
N ARG A 794 6.62 3.41 -25.50
CA ARG A 794 5.21 3.56 -25.13
C ARG A 794 4.70 2.32 -24.38
N SER A 795 5.00 1.12 -24.87
CA SER A 795 4.62 -0.12 -24.20
C SER A 795 5.24 -0.22 -22.80
N ASP A 796 6.51 0.16 -22.66
CA ASP A 796 7.20 0.13 -21.36
C ASP A 796 6.64 1.16 -20.38
N VAL A 797 6.35 2.38 -20.86
CA VAL A 797 5.72 3.44 -20.04
C VAL A 797 4.33 3.03 -19.59
N LEU A 798 3.51 2.45 -20.48
CA LEU A 798 2.18 1.96 -20.14
C LEU A 798 2.22 0.80 -19.13
N GLY A 799 3.14 -0.16 -19.32
CA GLY A 799 3.33 -1.26 -18.38
C GLY A 799 3.78 -0.79 -17.00
N LEU A 800 4.60 0.25 -16.94
CA LEU A 800 5.04 0.85 -15.67
C LEU A 800 3.91 1.63 -15.00
N ILE A 801 3.18 2.43 -15.76
CA ILE A 801 2.00 3.14 -15.27
C ILE A 801 0.99 2.16 -14.70
N GLN A 802 0.70 1.05 -15.39
CA GLN A 802 -0.24 0.04 -14.92
C GLN A 802 0.21 -0.59 -13.59
N LYS A 803 1.48 -0.99 -13.48
CA LYS A 803 2.04 -1.54 -12.23
C LYS A 803 1.99 -0.55 -11.08
N VAL A 804 2.36 0.71 -11.33
CA VAL A 804 2.29 1.74 -10.30
C VAL A 804 0.84 1.99 -9.92
N SER A 805 -0.06 2.02 -10.89
CA SER A 805 -1.49 2.21 -10.69
C SER A 805 -2.13 1.13 -9.82
N GLU A 806 -1.73 -0.13 -9.99
CA GLU A 806 -2.17 -1.26 -9.15
C GLU A 806 -1.61 -1.16 -7.71
N ALA A 807 -0.36 -0.73 -7.56
CA ALA A 807 0.25 -0.50 -6.24
C ALA A 807 -0.29 0.77 -5.55
N PHE A 808 -0.76 1.74 -6.33
CA PHE A 808 -1.14 3.08 -5.86
C PHE A 808 -2.24 3.04 -4.81
N SER A 809 -3.31 2.28 -5.07
CA SER A 809 -4.44 2.16 -4.13
C SER A 809 -4.04 1.48 -2.81
N LYS A 810 -3.08 0.55 -2.86
CA LYS A 810 -2.62 -0.24 -1.71
C LYS A 810 -1.63 0.53 -0.83
N ASP A 811 -0.72 1.29 -1.45
CA ASP A 811 0.38 1.96 -0.74
C ASP A 811 0.01 3.37 -0.29
N VAL A 812 -0.96 4.01 -0.94
CA VAL A 812 -1.38 5.39 -0.60
C VAL A 812 -2.38 5.42 0.55
N ILE A 813 -3.27 4.43 0.69
CA ILE A 813 -4.32 4.43 1.72
C ILE A 813 -3.82 3.68 2.98
N PRO A 814 -3.54 4.36 4.11
CA PRO A 814 -3.10 3.69 5.33
C PRO A 814 -4.30 3.03 6.05
N CYS A 815 -4.73 1.91 5.50
CA CYS A 815 -5.91 1.14 5.88
C CYS A 815 -5.97 0.76 7.35
N HIS A 816 -4.83 0.37 7.92
CA HIS A 816 -4.72 -0.02 9.32
C HIS A 816 -5.18 1.12 10.27
N ARG A 817 -4.96 2.39 9.89
CA ARG A 817 -5.41 3.55 10.68
C ARG A 817 -6.90 3.77 10.58
N LEU A 818 -7.47 3.71 9.37
CA LEU A 818 -8.93 3.83 9.17
C LEU A 818 -9.69 2.74 9.92
N GLN A 819 -9.20 1.50 9.89
CA GLN A 819 -9.76 0.39 10.65
C GLN A 819 -9.65 0.62 12.15
N LYS A 820 -8.49 1.07 12.63
CA LYS A 820 -8.28 1.41 14.04
C LYS A 820 -9.23 2.51 14.51
N ILE A 821 -9.42 3.56 13.71
CA ILE A 821 -10.34 4.67 14.00
C ILE A 821 -11.79 4.20 14.05
N THR A 822 -12.23 3.46 13.02
CA THR A 822 -13.62 3.02 12.88
C THR A 822 -13.98 2.01 13.96
N ASN A 823 -13.12 1.01 14.21
CA ASN A 823 -13.34 0.00 15.25
C ASN A 823 -13.33 0.63 16.64
N ALA A 824 -12.42 1.57 16.93
CA ALA A 824 -12.42 2.27 18.22
C ALA A 824 -13.72 3.07 18.45
N ALA A 825 -14.24 3.74 17.42
CA ALA A 825 -15.52 4.46 17.51
C ALA A 825 -16.70 3.50 17.77
N ILE A 826 -16.75 2.36 17.07
CA ILE A 826 -17.78 1.33 17.25
C ILE A 826 -17.67 0.71 18.66
N ASP A 827 -16.46 0.43 19.11
CA ASP A 827 -16.19 -0.17 20.42
C ASP A 827 -16.66 0.71 21.57
N ALA A 828 -16.32 2.01 21.54
CA ALA A 828 -16.68 2.95 22.60
C ALA A 828 -18.19 3.27 22.66
N LEU A 829 -18.92 3.14 21.55
CA LEU A 829 -20.35 3.47 21.48
C LEU A 829 -21.25 2.24 21.62
N CYS A 830 -20.95 1.17 20.89
CA CYS A 830 -21.90 0.10 20.56
C CYS A 830 -21.50 -1.30 21.04
N ARG A 831 -20.21 -1.59 21.24
CA ARG A 831 -19.78 -2.94 21.66
C ARG A 831 -20.07 -3.23 23.14
N ASP A 832 -19.63 -4.38 23.65
CA ASP A 832 -19.96 -4.88 25.00
C ASP A 832 -19.63 -3.88 26.11
N GLN A 833 -18.56 -3.10 25.96
CA GLN A 833 -18.17 -2.05 26.90
C GLN A 833 -18.60 -0.64 26.47
N GLY A 834 -19.33 -0.52 25.36
CA GLY A 834 -19.75 0.77 24.84
C GLY A 834 -20.76 1.46 25.74
N ILE A 835 -20.77 2.80 25.72
CA ILE A 835 -21.63 3.59 26.61
C ILE A 835 -23.12 3.27 26.44
N LEU A 836 -23.56 2.96 25.21
CA LEU A 836 -24.97 2.72 24.94
C LEU A 836 -25.42 1.39 25.53
N THR A 837 -24.58 0.37 25.45
CA THR A 837 -24.80 -0.94 26.06
C THR A 837 -24.81 -0.81 27.59
N ALA A 838 -23.85 -0.04 28.15
CA ALA A 838 -23.77 0.20 29.59
C ALA A 838 -25.00 0.96 30.13
N LEU A 839 -25.41 2.05 29.48
CA LEU A 839 -26.59 2.83 29.86
C LEU A 839 -27.88 2.01 29.74
N GLY A 840 -28.04 1.27 28.64
CA GLY A 840 -29.21 0.42 28.44
C GLY A 840 -29.33 -0.69 29.48
N ALA A 841 -28.22 -1.33 29.84
CA ALA A 841 -28.17 -2.33 30.90
C ALA A 841 -28.49 -1.70 32.28
N TYR A 842 -27.95 -0.51 32.57
CA TYR A 842 -28.27 0.24 33.79
C TYR A 842 -29.77 0.53 33.91
N PHE A 843 -30.40 1.09 32.88
CA PHE A 843 -31.83 1.42 32.93
C PHE A 843 -32.73 0.18 32.99
N LEU A 844 -32.35 -0.91 32.31
CA LEU A 844 -33.05 -2.19 32.40
C LEU A 844 -33.05 -2.73 33.84
N ILE A 845 -31.88 -2.77 34.48
CA ILE A 845 -31.76 -3.29 35.85
C ILE A 845 -32.40 -2.34 36.86
N LEU A 846 -32.23 -1.03 36.68
CA LEU A 846 -32.88 -0.03 37.53
C LEU A 846 -34.41 -0.20 37.49
N GLY A 847 -34.99 -0.38 36.31
CA GLY A 847 -36.41 -0.65 36.13
C GLY A 847 -36.84 -1.98 36.78
N ALA A 848 -36.07 -3.04 36.58
CA ALA A 848 -36.36 -4.34 37.19
C ALA A 848 -36.29 -4.30 38.73
N ALA A 849 -35.26 -3.68 39.31
CA ALA A 849 -35.07 -3.54 40.74
C ALA A 849 -36.17 -2.67 41.38
N THR A 850 -36.54 -1.54 40.74
CA THR A 850 -37.64 -0.70 41.23
C THR A 850 -39.00 -1.38 41.10
N PHE A 851 -39.24 -2.14 40.04
CA PHE A 851 -40.45 -2.97 39.92
C PHE A 851 -40.55 -4.04 41.02
N LEU A 852 -39.46 -4.79 41.25
CA LEU A 852 -39.39 -5.78 42.34
C LEU A 852 -39.58 -5.14 43.71
N LEU A 853 -39.05 -3.93 43.92
CA LEU A 853 -39.24 -3.17 45.15
C LEU A 853 -40.72 -2.81 45.36
N ILE A 854 -41.39 -2.26 44.35
CA ILE A 854 -42.83 -1.95 44.42
C ILE A 854 -43.62 -3.22 44.78
N PHE A 855 -43.34 -4.35 44.10
CA PHE A 855 -44.01 -5.60 44.37
C PHE A 855 -43.75 -6.13 45.79
N THR A 856 -42.52 -5.98 46.29
CA THR A 856 -42.15 -6.37 47.66
C THR A 856 -42.88 -5.53 48.71
N ILE A 857 -42.98 -4.21 48.48
CA ILE A 857 -43.77 -3.31 49.33
C ILE A 857 -45.25 -3.72 49.31
N LEU A 858 -45.79 -4.02 48.13
CA LEU A 858 -47.17 -4.46 47.95
C LEU A 858 -47.46 -5.75 48.71
N LEU A 859 -46.65 -6.79 48.52
CA LEU A 859 -46.81 -8.06 49.22
C LEU A 859 -46.70 -7.89 50.73
N THR A 860 -45.75 -7.07 51.19
CA THR A 860 -45.59 -6.76 52.62
C THR A 860 -46.85 -6.08 53.16
N ARG A 861 -47.42 -5.11 52.44
CA ARG A 861 -48.66 -4.42 52.83
C ARG A 861 -49.89 -5.35 52.82
N ILE A 862 -50.02 -6.20 51.80
CA ILE A 862 -51.10 -7.21 51.71
C ILE A 862 -50.99 -8.18 52.88
N TYR A 863 -49.77 -8.65 53.17
CA TYR A 863 -49.47 -9.49 54.33
C TYR A 863 -49.90 -8.82 55.64
N PHE A 864 -49.59 -7.53 55.84
CA PHE A 864 -50.06 -6.79 57.02
C PHE A 864 -51.58 -6.66 57.09
N SER A 865 -52.25 -6.38 55.97
CA SER A 865 -53.71 -6.30 55.92
C SER A 865 -54.33 -7.65 56.29
N ALA A 866 -53.81 -8.75 55.75
CA ALA A 866 -54.26 -10.10 56.07
C ALA A 866 -53.99 -10.47 57.53
N HIS A 867 -52.83 -10.10 58.08
CA HIS A 867 -52.47 -10.38 59.47
C HIS A 867 -53.28 -9.55 60.47
N GLY A 868 -53.57 -8.27 60.16
CA GLY A 868 -54.45 -7.43 60.97
C GLY A 868 -55.91 -7.92 60.95
N HIS A 869 -56.39 -8.42 59.81
CA HIS A 869 -57.69 -9.09 59.71
C HIS A 869 -57.75 -10.38 60.51
N LEU A 870 -56.67 -11.18 60.52
CA LEU A 870 -56.57 -12.38 61.35
C LEU A 870 -56.61 -12.05 62.84
N HIS A 871 -55.92 -10.98 63.25
CA HIS A 871 -55.94 -10.51 64.64
C HIS A 871 -57.33 -10.07 65.08
N LEU A 872 -58.08 -9.42 64.17
CA LEU A 872 -59.48 -9.04 64.35
C LEU A 872 -60.40 -10.27 64.45
N TRP A 873 -60.13 -11.31 63.67
CA TRP A 873 -60.93 -12.54 63.60
C TRP A 873 -60.62 -13.53 64.74
N LEU A 874 -59.42 -13.49 65.33
CA LEU A 874 -59.04 -14.25 66.52
C LEU A 874 -59.51 -13.58 67.81
N LEU A 875 -59.70 -12.26 67.81
CA LEU A 875 -60.32 -11.49 68.90
C LEU A 875 -61.85 -11.63 68.96
N LEU A 876 -62.48 -12.07 67.86
CA LEU A 876 -63.90 -12.44 67.73
C LEU A 876 -64.07 -13.96 67.95
#